data_AF-A0A838IG49-F1
#
_entry.id   AF-A0A838IG49-F1
#
_cell.length_a   1.000
_cell.length_b   1.000
_cell.length_c   1.000
_cell.angle_alpha   90.00
_cell.angle_beta   90.00
_cell.angle_gamma   90.00
#
_symmetry.space_group_name_H-M   'P 1'
#
loop_
_entity.id
_entity.type
_entity.pdbx_description
1 polymer ?
#
loop_
_entity_poly.entity_id
_entity_poly.type
_entity_poly.pdbx_seq_one_letter_code
_entity_poly.pdbx_strand_id
1 'polypeptide(L)'
;MSQPSRMARRLIAIEAALVFSLGFATAHSQETAYAPGTDHGDTVRYEQLVTIARGRAPVTVSLSRSDDGQRDAWTLRAVSDDVAATRLCLATLPPYAGMRYYNYRISVDSIGRDAHLLLFEAKSSVDEGAPPDMATLQVAWLLRPTASRSGWTCTLLAKGEFTELDGGARLHIDRQAKPPQLIRADAATTVQFCGLADGEDRALEVYDVERQRFTPQAKVEVLLENATRLTARLPETRFQAPFLSSIYSWAWATSDFRGAAGTSVAIRPLTLGDLDLSTVWVAGGQGLGRGEYVTASINELVALQGFRIFPGHGGSARQSREHGRPTQILVSFSDLSRYVVDLPAAEFSDLIETGGFYVSLPEPVKTRCMTVMLLDGRPGSVRPQRGLPDTRQAIAIAEITPHSVLDAPSAGESAQNLLERIASEPDARKRERLGMLMSLIPDEALATIRQAIIDGPAERRVRVIPLLGQLPTESAVAVLVAAFEVVSTDAPEYRAIMRTMAVHGAASVGGLLAILKADEISERKHVDTIRLVGRIGTPDQIATLVADLGKGGDFTRRERVRAVANGGDAIVPSVLARAHASSDPATTYDALMVLDTMGRRISVREDRQIEGSQLLIDIVQSAPSRGHMLAAIRSLGYFRSPGAMPFLAELLAGRRDPLVRRTAAEALAHYPDEEARLALESALQDSSPDVRIAAVSGLAVRDDAEQSVAAVIDYARVETWSQGLHNAYGMLALRERPEAAAYLAEVVATQIRTQRAIIAMRALRRADRALDPGLVDTLLRSETTPYAARRQLVDLLGLDRSPTGEALLLALVNEDLNRIGDLTDEQQEVLYRNGLMALGHRRSEVGIDVLMDVLQNEPEIERRQIALRSLSFYADEQVVNLLQAWSTKAPAELRDQLLETIGTVRNRINIRDAGEDIESLIESLDEAEEP
;
A
#
# COMPACT_ATOMS: atom_id res chain seq x y z
N MET A 1 13.75 59.79 19.57
CA MET A 1 14.99 59.09 19.96
C MET A 1 15.38 58.14 18.83
N SER A 2 16.54 58.42 18.26
CA SER A 2 17.40 57.68 17.29
C SER A 2 16.92 56.33 16.70
N GLN A 3 16.40 56.38 15.46
CA GLN A 3 17.09 56.14 14.17
C GLN A 3 18.49 55.42 14.10
N PRO A 4 18.89 54.87 12.92
CA PRO A 4 19.07 53.41 12.74
C PRO A 4 20.32 52.97 11.90
N SER A 5 20.38 51.66 11.60
CA SER A 5 20.74 51.05 10.30
C SER A 5 22.12 50.36 10.06
N ARG A 6 21.99 49.22 9.37
CA ARG A 6 22.75 48.68 8.21
C ARG A 6 24.08 47.93 8.39
N MET A 7 24.11 46.84 7.61
CA MET A 7 25.24 46.23 6.90
C MET A 7 26.17 45.26 7.65
N ALA A 8 25.78 43.99 7.58
CA ALA A 8 26.48 42.92 6.85
C ALA A 8 28.01 43.01 6.67
N ARG A 9 28.63 41.85 6.98
CA ARG A 9 29.96 41.32 6.65
C ARG A 9 31.07 41.61 7.67
N ARG A 10 31.83 40.53 7.92
CA ARG A 10 33.15 40.43 8.59
C ARG A 10 33.06 40.28 10.12
N LEU A 11 33.79 39.40 10.80
CA LEU A 11 34.99 38.62 10.51
C LEU A 11 35.05 37.57 11.65
N ILE A 12 35.35 36.29 11.41
CA ILE A 12 36.65 35.67 11.72
C ILE A 12 37.35 36.24 12.96
N ALA A 13 37.65 35.30 13.87
CA ALA A 13 38.70 35.28 14.89
C ALA A 13 38.34 35.65 16.33
N ILE A 14 39.02 34.91 17.22
CA ILE A 14 39.26 35.13 18.66
C ILE A 14 38.13 34.50 19.51
N GLU A 15 38.34 33.39 20.23
CA GLU A 15 39.48 32.96 21.04
C GLU A 15 39.77 31.45 20.79
N ALA A 16 40.95 30.92 20.48
CA ALA A 16 42.32 31.37 20.69
C ALA A 16 42.61 31.81 22.12
N ALA A 17 42.72 30.85 23.05
CA ALA A 17 43.87 30.70 23.96
C ALA A 17 43.56 29.74 25.11
N LEU A 18 43.91 28.47 24.94
CA LEU A 18 44.50 27.71 26.04
C LEU A 18 45.81 27.13 25.53
N VAL A 19 46.86 27.68 26.13
CA VAL A 19 48.23 27.79 25.70
C VAL A 19 49.06 26.75 26.45
N PHE A 20 49.86 26.01 25.67
CA PHE A 20 51.20 25.50 26.00
C PHE A 20 51.40 24.45 27.11
N SER A 21 51.94 23.30 26.69
CA SER A 21 53.29 22.91 27.14
C SER A 21 54.02 22.03 26.10
N LEU A 22 55.05 22.66 25.55
CA LEU A 22 56.13 22.28 24.63
C LEU A 22 56.75 20.88 24.73
N GLY A 23 57.23 20.39 23.58
CA GLY A 23 58.23 19.33 23.46
C GLY A 23 58.51 18.89 22.02
N PHE A 24 59.18 19.75 21.24
CA PHE A 24 59.60 19.51 19.85
C PHE A 24 60.54 18.30 19.68
N ALA A 25 60.28 17.49 18.65
CA ALA A 25 61.31 16.82 17.86
C ALA A 25 60.84 16.73 16.40
N THR A 26 61.27 17.70 15.58
CA THR A 26 61.12 17.71 14.13
C THR A 26 61.92 16.58 13.48
N ALA A 27 61.27 15.77 12.65
CA ALA A 27 61.92 15.07 11.55
C ALA A 27 61.21 15.47 10.26
N HIS A 28 61.96 16.16 9.39
CA HIS A 28 61.50 16.71 8.11
C HIS A 28 60.95 15.61 7.19
N SER A 29 59.70 15.77 6.73
CA SER A 29 59.29 15.27 5.41
C SER A 29 59.27 16.47 4.47
N GLN A 30 60.14 16.44 3.45
CA GLN A 30 60.15 17.44 2.39
C GLN A 30 58.79 17.44 1.66
N GLU A 31 57.99 18.48 1.85
CA GLU A 31 56.97 18.87 0.90
C GLU A 31 57.68 19.46 -0.33
N THR A 32 57.74 18.70 -1.41
CA THR A 32 57.93 19.28 -2.74
C THR A 32 56.55 19.63 -3.29
N ALA A 33 56.19 20.90 -3.16
CA ALA A 33 55.12 21.50 -3.96
C ALA A 33 55.56 21.54 -5.44
N TYR A 34 54.77 20.95 -6.33
CA TYR A 34 54.89 21.17 -7.78
C TYR A 34 53.80 22.13 -8.24
N ALA A 35 54.18 23.07 -9.10
CA ALA A 35 53.37 24.14 -9.65
C ALA A 35 52.22 23.61 -10.55
N PRO A 36 51.11 24.37 -10.69
CA PRO A 36 50.00 24.00 -11.56
C PRO A 36 50.37 24.22 -13.04
N GLY A 37 50.06 23.23 -13.88
CA GLY A 37 50.02 23.38 -15.33
C GLY A 37 51.20 22.80 -16.09
N THR A 38 51.08 21.53 -16.48
CA THR A 38 51.55 21.07 -17.79
C THR A 38 50.40 20.32 -18.45
N ASP A 39 49.95 20.86 -19.58
CA ASP A 39 48.95 20.29 -20.46
C ASP A 39 49.47 18.94 -20.99
N HIS A 40 48.95 17.85 -20.43
CA HIS A 40 49.08 16.50 -20.96
C HIS A 40 47.66 16.07 -21.33
N GLY A 41 47.38 15.99 -22.63
CA GLY A 41 46.03 15.83 -23.18
C GLY A 41 45.22 14.72 -22.49
N ASP A 42 43.93 14.99 -22.27
CA ASP A 42 42.77 14.25 -21.69
C ASP A 42 42.86 12.79 -21.19
N THR A 43 44.05 12.26 -20.93
CA THR A 43 44.34 10.84 -20.75
C THR A 43 44.96 10.55 -19.38
N VAL A 44 45.65 11.48 -18.70
CA VAL A 44 46.20 11.30 -17.34
C VAL A 44 45.71 12.42 -16.41
N ARG A 45 45.14 12.07 -15.25
CA ARG A 45 44.59 13.02 -14.26
C ARG A 45 45.41 13.18 -12.99
N TYR A 46 46.16 12.16 -12.61
CA TYR A 46 47.00 12.18 -11.42
C TYR A 46 48.19 11.27 -11.64
N GLU A 47 49.37 11.70 -11.20
CA GLU A 47 50.59 10.89 -11.21
C GLU A 47 51.47 11.32 -10.03
N GLN A 48 51.90 10.35 -9.22
CA GLN A 48 52.79 10.59 -8.09
C GLN A 48 53.81 9.46 -7.94
N LEU A 49 55.07 9.85 -7.76
CA LEU A 49 56.15 8.94 -7.40
C LEU A 49 56.11 8.68 -5.88
N VAL A 50 56.00 7.41 -5.46
CA VAL A 50 55.81 7.02 -4.06
C VAL A 50 56.94 6.13 -3.58
N THR A 51 57.62 6.53 -2.51
CA THR A 51 58.65 5.69 -1.87
C THR A 51 58.01 4.72 -0.87
N ILE A 52 58.01 3.42 -1.17
CA ILE A 52 57.37 2.40 -0.32
C ILE A 52 58.25 1.97 0.86
N ALA A 53 59.55 1.76 0.61
CA ALA A 53 60.53 1.37 1.61
C ALA A 53 61.89 2.02 1.34
N ARG A 54 62.63 2.38 2.39
CA ARG A 54 63.97 2.98 2.28
C ARG A 54 64.94 2.00 1.59
N GLY A 55 65.66 2.48 0.57
CA GLY A 55 66.69 1.70 -0.14
C GLY A 55 66.19 0.84 -1.32
N ARG A 56 64.91 0.97 -1.71
CA ARG A 56 64.32 0.35 -2.91
C ARG A 56 63.86 1.41 -3.91
N ALA A 57 63.67 1.00 -5.18
CA ALA A 57 63.12 1.89 -6.20
C ALA A 57 61.68 2.33 -5.83
N PRO A 58 61.32 3.60 -6.09
CA PRO A 58 59.98 4.10 -5.85
C PRO A 58 58.98 3.54 -6.87
N VAL A 59 57.69 3.63 -6.55
CA VAL A 59 56.58 3.18 -7.39
C VAL A 59 55.82 4.39 -7.90
N THR A 60 55.62 4.48 -9.22
CA THR A 60 54.78 5.51 -9.84
C THR A 60 53.33 5.09 -9.78
N VAL A 61 52.48 5.88 -9.11
CA VAL A 61 51.04 5.68 -9.07
C VAL A 61 50.38 6.71 -9.97
N SER A 62 49.64 6.27 -10.98
CA SER A 62 48.97 7.14 -11.94
C SER A 62 47.51 6.77 -12.17
N LEU A 63 46.67 7.78 -12.39
CA LEU A 63 45.27 7.67 -12.75
C LEU A 63 45.09 8.17 -14.18
N SER A 64 44.72 7.28 -15.09
CA SER A 64 44.60 7.58 -16.53
C SER A 64 43.32 7.01 -17.13
N ARG A 65 42.77 7.66 -18.15
CA ARG A 65 41.61 7.18 -18.91
C ARG A 65 42.05 6.01 -19.81
N SER A 66 41.26 4.94 -19.86
CA SER A 66 41.55 3.77 -20.71
C SER A 66 41.11 4.04 -22.15
N ASP A 67 41.99 3.81 -23.13
CA ASP A 67 41.68 3.87 -24.58
C ASP A 67 41.00 2.59 -25.13
N ASP A 68 40.63 1.66 -24.25
CA ASP A 68 39.92 0.43 -24.63
C ASP A 68 38.43 0.75 -24.88
N GLY A 69 38.10 0.99 -26.16
CA GLY A 69 36.88 1.63 -26.68
C GLY A 69 35.51 0.99 -26.38
N GLN A 70 35.33 0.35 -25.22
CA GLN A 70 34.04 -0.16 -24.74
C GLN A 70 33.67 0.24 -23.30
N ARG A 71 34.52 0.90 -22.51
CA ARG A 71 34.14 1.41 -21.17
C ARG A 71 34.78 2.75 -20.85
N ASP A 72 33.95 3.77 -20.62
CA ASP A 72 34.40 5.10 -20.16
C ASP A 72 34.80 5.04 -18.68
N ALA A 73 35.99 4.50 -18.38
CA ALA A 73 36.46 4.26 -17.01
C ALA A 73 37.88 4.76 -16.78
N TRP A 74 38.14 5.27 -15.57
CA TRP A 74 39.47 5.66 -15.13
C TRP A 74 40.22 4.44 -14.59
N THR A 75 41.50 4.33 -14.92
CA THR A 75 42.38 3.25 -14.51
C THR A 75 43.45 3.79 -13.58
N LEU A 76 43.45 3.33 -12.34
CA LEU A 76 44.52 3.56 -11.38
C LEU A 76 45.58 2.46 -11.54
N ARG A 77 46.82 2.87 -11.77
CA ARG A 77 47.97 1.99 -11.98
C ARG A 77 49.05 2.31 -10.96
N ALA A 78 49.72 1.28 -10.43
CA ALA A 78 50.98 1.45 -9.71
C ALA A 78 52.06 0.59 -10.39
N VAL A 79 53.12 1.24 -10.87
CA VAL A 79 54.17 0.66 -11.71
C VAL A 79 55.54 0.94 -11.12
N SER A 80 56.42 -0.05 -11.18
CA SER A 80 57.84 0.10 -10.85
C SER A 80 58.68 -0.02 -12.12
N ASP A 81 59.81 0.68 -12.20
CA ASP A 81 60.67 0.80 -13.39
C ASP A 81 61.35 -0.51 -13.85
N ASP A 82 61.07 -1.65 -13.23
CA ASP A 82 61.64 -2.95 -13.56
C ASP A 82 60.73 -3.75 -14.50
N VAL A 83 61.10 -3.76 -15.79
CA VAL A 83 60.37 -4.40 -16.90
C VAL A 83 60.22 -5.92 -16.71
N ALA A 84 61.03 -6.56 -15.85
CA ALA A 84 61.01 -8.01 -15.63
C ALA A 84 60.15 -8.48 -14.44
N ALA A 85 59.62 -7.57 -13.62
CA ALA A 85 58.84 -7.89 -12.41
C ALA A 85 57.46 -7.20 -12.36
N THR A 86 57.00 -6.63 -13.46
CA THR A 86 55.72 -5.89 -13.56
C THR A 86 54.52 -6.82 -13.49
N ARG A 87 54.03 -7.11 -12.28
CA ARG A 87 52.58 -7.23 -12.08
C ARG A 87 52.06 -5.83 -11.74
N LEU A 88 51.53 -5.15 -12.76
CA LEU A 88 50.84 -3.86 -12.63
C LEU A 88 49.77 -3.96 -11.51
N CYS A 89 49.86 -3.13 -10.46
CA CYS A 89 48.68 -2.92 -9.60
C CYS A 89 47.66 -2.18 -10.46
N LEU A 90 46.52 -2.79 -10.75
CA LEU A 90 45.49 -2.14 -11.58
C LEU A 90 44.15 -2.17 -10.86
N ALA A 91 43.49 -1.02 -10.82
CA ALA A 91 42.14 -0.88 -10.32
C ALA A 91 41.36 0.08 -11.24
N THR A 92 40.15 -0.31 -11.61
CA THR A 92 39.21 0.57 -12.32
C THR A 92 38.40 1.42 -11.34
N LEU A 93 38.21 2.69 -11.66
CA LEU A 93 37.37 3.64 -10.94
C LEU A 93 36.22 4.13 -11.84
N PRO A 94 35.12 4.64 -11.25
CA PRO A 94 33.97 5.17 -11.99
C PRO A 94 34.35 6.30 -12.98
N PRO A 95 33.49 6.59 -13.98
CA PRO A 95 33.76 7.60 -15.01
C PRO A 95 34.02 9.01 -14.45
N TYR A 96 33.42 9.32 -13.30
CA TYR A 96 33.55 10.62 -12.62
C TYR A 96 34.82 10.74 -11.77
N ALA A 97 35.62 9.68 -11.60
CA ALA A 97 36.80 9.69 -10.73
C ALA A 97 37.92 10.65 -11.19
N GLY A 98 37.87 11.13 -12.44
CA GLY A 98 38.81 12.12 -12.99
C GLY A 98 38.24 13.54 -13.10
N MET A 99 37.12 13.83 -12.44
CA MET A 99 36.53 15.18 -12.42
C MET A 99 37.42 16.15 -11.63
N ARG A 100 37.36 17.44 -12.00
CA ARG A 100 38.27 18.48 -11.47
C ARG A 100 38.12 18.74 -9.98
N TYR A 101 36.98 18.38 -9.39
CA TYR A 101 36.68 18.58 -7.98
C TYR A 101 37.17 17.43 -7.07
N TYR A 102 37.92 16.45 -7.60
CA TYR A 102 38.54 15.38 -6.82
C TYR A 102 39.98 15.72 -6.46
N ASN A 103 40.27 15.66 -5.16
CA ASN A 103 41.61 15.75 -4.61
C ASN A 103 42.15 14.35 -4.31
N TYR A 104 43.34 14.05 -4.81
CA TYR A 104 43.95 12.71 -4.70
C TYR A 104 45.03 12.67 -3.63
N ARG A 105 45.06 11.59 -2.85
CA ARG A 105 46.06 11.35 -1.80
C ARG A 105 46.50 9.89 -1.79
N ILE A 106 47.78 9.66 -1.55
CA ILE A 106 48.33 8.33 -1.27
C ILE A 106 48.88 8.30 0.14
N SER A 107 48.60 7.22 0.85
CA SER A 107 49.22 6.89 2.13
C SER A 107 49.87 5.52 2.04
N VAL A 108 51.06 5.39 2.65
CA VAL A 108 51.80 4.14 2.70
C VAL A 108 52.20 3.87 4.15
N ASP A 109 51.82 2.69 4.64
CA ASP A 109 52.07 2.29 6.02
C ASP A 109 52.68 0.87 6.04
N SER A 110 53.77 0.69 6.80
CA SER A 110 54.42 -0.62 6.97
C SER A 110 53.68 -1.44 8.01
N ILE A 111 53.28 -2.66 7.64
CA ILE A 111 52.52 -3.58 8.49
C ILE A 111 53.29 -4.85 8.86
N GLY A 112 54.58 -4.90 8.50
CA GLY A 112 55.51 -6.00 8.75
C GLY A 112 56.85 -5.74 8.07
N ARG A 113 57.81 -6.67 8.23
CA ARG A 113 59.16 -6.52 7.65
C ARG A 113 59.17 -6.49 6.11
N ASP A 114 58.23 -7.18 5.47
CA ASP A 114 58.14 -7.33 4.01
C ASP A 114 56.70 -7.09 3.49
N ALA A 115 55.92 -6.22 4.15
CA ALA A 115 54.54 -5.95 3.79
C ALA A 115 54.17 -4.47 4.04
N HIS A 116 53.63 -3.82 3.02
CA HIS A 116 53.27 -2.41 3.03
C HIS A 116 51.84 -2.23 2.49
N LEU A 117 51.03 -1.46 3.20
CA LEU A 117 49.72 -1.02 2.71
C LEU A 117 49.90 0.25 1.91
N LEU A 118 49.30 0.32 0.73
CA LEU A 118 49.13 1.56 -0.02
C LEU A 118 47.64 1.84 -0.16
N LEU A 119 47.20 2.97 0.37
CA LEU A 119 45.82 3.44 0.26
C LEU A 119 45.81 4.71 -0.60
N PHE A 120 45.15 4.60 -1.75
CA PHE A 120 44.81 5.73 -2.62
C PHE A 120 43.41 6.23 -2.24
N GLU A 121 43.25 7.54 -2.13
CA GLU A 121 41.99 8.22 -1.83
C GLU A 121 41.76 9.35 -2.83
N ALA A 122 40.60 9.36 -3.49
CA ALA A 122 40.08 10.47 -4.27
C ALA A 122 38.90 11.07 -3.52
N LYS A 123 39.12 12.23 -2.90
CA LYS A 123 38.14 12.91 -2.06
C LYS A 123 37.53 14.09 -2.82
N SER A 124 36.21 14.13 -2.90
CA SER A 124 35.48 15.26 -3.49
C SER A 124 35.65 16.51 -2.61
N SER A 125 35.84 17.67 -3.26
CA SER A 125 36.01 18.97 -2.61
C SER A 125 34.82 19.88 -2.94
N VAL A 126 34.00 20.18 -1.93
CA VAL A 126 32.88 21.12 -2.07
C VAL A 126 33.37 22.51 -2.46
N ASP A 127 34.55 22.92 -1.96
CA ASP A 127 35.18 24.19 -2.29
C ASP A 127 35.60 24.28 -3.77
N GLU A 128 35.74 23.14 -4.45
CA GLU A 128 36.05 23.04 -5.90
C GLU A 128 34.81 22.75 -6.75
N GLY A 129 33.60 22.85 -6.16
CA GLY A 129 32.33 22.70 -6.87
C GLY A 129 31.82 21.27 -7.02
N ALA A 130 32.27 20.33 -6.18
CA ALA A 130 31.70 18.98 -6.13
C ALA A 130 30.22 19.02 -5.68
N PRO A 131 29.31 18.31 -6.36
CA PRO A 131 27.97 18.04 -5.82
C PRO A 131 28.03 17.35 -4.45
N PRO A 132 27.08 17.65 -3.53
CA PRO A 132 27.10 17.19 -2.14
C PRO A 132 26.94 15.67 -1.97
N ASP A 133 26.51 14.96 -3.01
CA ASP A 133 26.32 13.51 -3.10
C ASP A 133 27.53 12.76 -3.70
N MET A 134 28.61 13.46 -4.06
CA MET A 134 29.79 12.83 -4.67
C MET A 134 30.58 11.96 -3.68
N ALA A 135 30.72 10.67 -4.00
CA ALA A 135 31.40 9.70 -3.16
C ALA A 135 32.91 9.92 -3.05
N THR A 136 33.46 9.68 -1.86
CA THR A 136 34.91 9.49 -1.69
C THR A 136 35.28 8.10 -2.19
N LEU A 137 36.21 8.02 -3.14
CA LEU A 137 36.68 6.77 -3.73
C LEU A 137 38.01 6.35 -3.11
N GLN A 138 38.14 5.09 -2.71
CA GLN A 138 39.35 4.57 -2.07
C GLN A 138 39.78 3.24 -2.68
N VAL A 139 41.08 3.02 -2.82
CA VAL A 139 41.67 1.75 -3.28
C VAL A 139 42.83 1.38 -2.36
N ALA A 140 42.74 0.19 -1.75
CA ALA A 140 43.79 -0.34 -0.88
C ALA A 140 44.52 -1.51 -1.56
N TRP A 141 45.85 -1.44 -1.59
CA TRP A 141 46.75 -2.49 -2.07
C TRP A 141 47.70 -2.97 -0.97
N LEU A 142 48.06 -4.25 -1.04
CA LEU A 142 49.16 -4.83 -0.30
C LEU A 142 50.37 -4.99 -1.22
N LEU A 143 51.47 -4.34 -0.88
CA LEU A 143 52.74 -4.45 -1.57
C LEU A 143 53.71 -5.32 -0.77
N ARG A 144 54.35 -6.27 -1.45
CA ARG A 144 55.48 -7.03 -0.90
C ARG A 144 56.70 -6.94 -1.81
N PRO A 145 57.90 -6.79 -1.26
CA PRO A 145 59.13 -6.72 -2.06
C PRO A 145 59.42 -8.05 -2.77
N THR A 146 59.95 -7.99 -4.00
CA THR A 146 60.53 -9.18 -4.67
C THR A 146 62.04 -9.28 -4.44
N ALA A 147 62.65 -10.33 -4.99
CA ALA A 147 64.10 -10.54 -5.00
C ALA A 147 64.85 -9.47 -5.81
N SER A 148 64.19 -8.78 -6.74
CA SER A 148 64.78 -7.62 -7.44
C SER A 148 64.75 -6.39 -6.53
N ARG A 149 65.79 -5.53 -6.60
CA ARG A 149 65.85 -4.24 -5.89
C ARG A 149 64.74 -3.27 -6.31
N SER A 150 64.14 -3.51 -7.48
CA SER A 150 63.10 -2.69 -8.10
C SER A 150 61.76 -3.41 -8.26
N GLY A 151 61.64 -4.68 -7.87
CA GLY A 151 60.38 -5.42 -8.03
C GLY A 151 59.48 -5.41 -6.79
N TRP A 152 58.18 -5.28 -7.04
CA TRP A 152 57.11 -5.36 -6.05
C TRP A 152 56.02 -6.32 -6.52
N THR A 153 55.50 -7.18 -5.64
CA THR A 153 54.22 -7.86 -5.86
C THR A 153 53.10 -7.06 -5.24
N CYS A 154 51.94 -7.06 -5.90
CA CYS A 154 50.79 -6.27 -5.52
C CYS A 154 49.52 -7.12 -5.44
N THR A 155 48.70 -6.86 -4.43
CA THR A 155 47.39 -7.51 -4.25
C THR A 155 46.34 -6.45 -3.92
N LEU A 156 45.25 -6.40 -4.69
CA LEU A 156 44.10 -5.54 -4.39
C LEU A 156 43.36 -6.08 -3.17
N LEU A 157 43.26 -5.26 -2.13
CA LEU A 157 42.63 -5.64 -0.87
C LEU A 157 41.15 -5.28 -0.85
N ALA A 158 40.83 -4.03 -1.16
CA ALA A 158 39.46 -3.53 -1.21
C ALA A 158 39.38 -2.23 -2.01
N LYS A 159 38.14 -1.94 -2.45
CA LYS A 159 37.71 -0.64 -2.93
C LYS A 159 36.69 -0.09 -1.94
N GLY A 160 36.78 1.19 -1.63
CA GLY A 160 35.81 1.90 -0.81
C GLY A 160 35.10 2.96 -1.64
N GLU A 161 33.81 3.11 -1.40
CA GLU A 161 32.95 4.16 -1.96
C GLU A 161 32.00 4.58 -0.85
N PHE A 162 32.09 5.84 -0.44
CA PHE A 162 31.34 6.36 0.70
C PHE A 162 30.88 7.80 0.46
N THR A 163 29.60 8.09 0.71
CA THR A 163 29.00 9.43 0.72
C THR A 163 28.56 9.80 2.14
N GLU A 164 28.55 11.09 2.47
CA GLU A 164 28.02 11.54 3.78
C GLU A 164 26.49 11.37 3.90
N LEU A 165 25.77 11.23 2.78
CA LEU A 165 24.31 11.14 2.71
C LEU A 165 23.79 9.69 2.73
N ASP A 166 24.37 8.80 1.92
CA ASP A 166 23.91 7.41 1.71
C ASP A 166 24.78 6.39 2.46
N GLY A 167 25.91 6.82 3.02
CA GLY A 167 26.90 5.95 3.64
C GLY A 167 27.74 5.20 2.61
N GLY A 168 28.08 3.94 2.90
CA GLY A 168 28.92 3.09 2.05
C GLY A 168 30.14 2.50 2.77
N ALA A 169 31.02 1.85 2.03
CA ALA A 169 32.21 1.19 2.56
C ALA A 169 33.40 2.16 2.63
N ARG A 170 33.77 2.56 3.85
CA ARG A 170 34.92 3.43 4.11
C ARG A 170 36.14 2.61 4.54
N LEU A 171 37.29 2.88 3.93
CA LEU A 171 38.58 2.30 4.27
C LEU A 171 39.43 3.32 5.05
N HIS A 172 40.09 2.88 6.10
CA HIS A 172 41.11 3.69 6.78
C HIS A 172 42.21 2.83 7.37
N ILE A 173 43.40 3.43 7.55
CA ILE A 173 44.51 2.76 8.25
C ILE A 173 44.51 3.26 9.69
N ASP A 174 44.21 2.36 10.63
CA ASP A 174 44.45 2.62 12.04
C ASP A 174 45.95 2.56 12.35
N ARG A 175 46.53 3.73 12.59
CA ARG A 175 47.95 3.90 12.95
C ARG A 175 48.23 3.76 14.44
N GLN A 176 47.19 3.66 15.27
CA GLN A 176 47.34 3.42 16.71
C GLN A 176 47.61 1.94 16.99
N ALA A 177 47.08 1.04 16.16
CA ALA A 177 47.44 -0.38 16.15
C ALA A 177 48.94 -0.60 15.86
N LYS A 178 49.54 -1.60 16.51
CA LYS A 178 50.95 -2.00 16.32
C LYS A 178 51.04 -3.49 15.93
N PRO A 179 51.28 -3.83 14.65
CA PRO A 179 51.46 -2.93 13.50
C PRO A 179 50.14 -2.23 13.08
N PRO A 180 50.21 -1.16 12.26
CA PRO A 180 49.02 -0.51 11.69
C PRO A 180 48.08 -1.49 10.99
N GLN A 181 46.78 -1.22 11.00
CA GLN A 181 45.76 -2.11 10.47
C GLN A 181 44.85 -1.40 9.48
N LEU A 182 44.45 -2.10 8.40
CA LEU A 182 43.44 -1.59 7.47
C LEU A 182 42.05 -1.96 7.99
N ILE A 183 41.19 -0.96 8.16
CA ILE A 183 39.82 -1.10 8.66
C ILE A 183 38.84 -0.76 7.53
N ARG A 184 37.76 -1.54 7.44
CA ARG A 184 36.58 -1.30 6.58
C ARG A 184 35.36 -1.09 7.48
N ALA A 185 34.68 0.04 7.31
CA ALA A 185 33.42 0.36 7.96
C ALA A 185 32.31 0.46 6.90
N ASP A 186 31.20 -0.27 7.06
CA ASP A 186 30.09 -0.29 6.09
C ASP A 186 28.76 0.04 6.78
N ALA A 187 28.14 1.14 6.36
CA ALA A 187 26.86 1.62 6.88
C ALA A 187 25.63 0.83 6.35
N ALA A 188 25.76 0.09 5.24
CA ALA A 188 24.65 -0.57 4.55
C ALA A 188 24.30 -1.96 5.13
N THR A 189 25.05 -2.46 6.12
CA THR A 189 24.70 -3.71 6.83
C THR A 189 23.62 -3.44 7.88
N THR A 190 22.39 -3.20 7.44
CA THR A 190 21.20 -3.05 8.28
C THR A 190 20.77 -4.38 8.90
N VAL A 191 21.45 -4.74 9.99
CA VAL A 191 21.01 -5.22 11.32
C VAL A 191 22.17 -6.02 11.92
N GLN A 192 23.05 -5.21 12.52
CA GLN A 192 24.20 -5.53 13.36
C GLN A 192 23.70 -5.65 14.81
N PHE A 193 24.16 -6.67 15.53
CA PHE A 193 24.06 -6.87 16.99
C PHE A 193 22.84 -6.24 17.73
N CYS A 194 21.95 -7.06 18.26
CA CYS A 194 20.76 -6.62 18.98
C CYS A 194 21.12 -5.80 20.24
N GLY A 195 20.55 -4.60 20.37
CA GLY A 195 20.71 -3.78 21.58
C GLY A 195 22.02 -3.01 21.67
N LEU A 196 22.43 -2.34 20.58
CA LEU A 196 23.52 -1.34 20.60
C LEU A 196 22.97 0.06 20.88
N ALA A 197 23.65 0.82 21.74
CA ALA A 197 23.39 2.22 22.00
C ALA A 197 24.06 3.14 20.96
N ASP A 198 23.59 4.38 20.85
CA ASP A 198 24.20 5.38 19.97
C ASP A 198 25.67 5.63 20.34
N GLY A 199 26.58 5.36 19.40
CA GLY A 199 28.02 5.48 19.60
C GLY A 199 28.74 4.18 20.02
N GLU A 200 28.02 3.10 20.32
CA GLU A 200 28.60 1.76 20.34
C GLU A 200 28.85 1.31 18.89
N ASP A 201 30.11 1.01 18.57
CA ASP A 201 30.64 0.95 17.20
C ASP A 201 29.89 -0.03 16.28
N ARG A 202 29.55 0.43 15.08
CA ARG A 202 28.95 -0.38 14.01
C ARG A 202 30.03 -1.30 13.44
N ALA A 203 29.69 -2.57 13.17
CA ALA A 203 30.62 -3.66 12.83
C ALA A 203 31.84 -3.20 11.99
N LEU A 204 32.99 -3.01 12.66
CA LEU A 204 34.26 -2.73 12.00
C LEU A 204 34.85 -4.05 11.52
N GLU A 205 35.32 -4.09 10.28
CA GLU A 205 36.10 -5.21 9.78
C GLU A 205 37.57 -4.82 9.64
N VAL A 206 38.46 -5.63 10.17
CA VAL A 206 39.91 -5.44 10.08
C VAL A 206 40.48 -6.41 9.05
N TYR A 207 41.36 -5.92 8.16
CA TYR A 207 42.04 -6.76 7.19
C TYR A 207 43.14 -7.60 7.86
N ASP A 208 42.99 -8.92 7.79
CA ASP A 208 43.97 -9.88 8.25
C ASP A 208 44.96 -10.23 7.13
N VAL A 209 46.23 -9.90 7.37
CA VAL A 209 47.34 -10.02 6.40
C VAL A 209 47.69 -11.47 6.09
N GLU A 210 47.53 -12.38 7.05
CA GLU A 210 47.84 -13.79 6.90
C GLU A 210 46.71 -14.51 6.14
N ARG A 211 45.45 -14.19 6.48
CA ARG A 211 44.26 -14.77 5.84
C ARG A 211 43.88 -14.09 4.53
N GLN A 212 44.50 -12.96 4.23
CA GLN A 212 44.22 -12.11 3.07
C GLN A 212 42.75 -11.69 2.95
N ARG A 213 42.05 -11.46 4.08
CA ARG A 213 40.62 -11.12 4.11
C ARG A 213 40.26 -10.16 5.25
N PHE A 214 39.14 -9.46 5.11
CA PHE A 214 38.52 -8.70 6.19
C PHE A 214 37.86 -9.64 7.21
N THR A 215 37.99 -9.30 8.49
CA THR A 215 37.40 -10.04 9.62
C THR A 215 36.64 -9.08 10.54
N PRO A 216 35.39 -9.37 10.90
CA PRO A 216 34.63 -8.56 11.85
C PRO A 216 35.32 -8.52 13.22
N GLN A 217 35.39 -7.35 13.83
CA GLN A 217 35.88 -7.18 15.19
C GLN A 217 34.89 -6.36 16.01
N ALA A 218 34.07 -7.05 16.81
CA ALA A 218 33.26 -6.40 17.83
C ALA A 218 34.18 -5.90 18.96
N LYS A 219 33.93 -4.70 19.48
CA LYS A 219 34.56 -4.22 20.73
C LYS A 219 33.91 -4.92 21.92
N VAL A 220 34.24 -6.20 22.10
CA VAL A 220 33.62 -7.08 23.11
C VAL A 220 33.67 -6.45 24.50
N GLU A 221 34.77 -5.80 24.85
CA GLU A 221 34.98 -5.20 26.16
C GLU A 221 33.97 -4.09 26.48
N VAL A 222 33.58 -3.27 25.49
CA VAL A 222 32.57 -2.20 25.65
C VAL A 222 31.19 -2.80 25.93
N LEU A 223 30.86 -3.89 25.23
CA LEU A 223 29.56 -4.56 25.41
C LEU A 223 29.41 -5.23 26.78
N LEU A 224 30.52 -5.47 27.49
CA LEU A 224 30.53 -6.13 28.81
C LEU A 224 30.40 -5.17 29.99
N GLU A 225 30.61 -3.86 29.82
CA GLU A 225 30.74 -2.89 30.93
C GLU A 225 29.53 -2.86 31.89
N ASN A 226 28.33 -3.17 31.39
CA ASN A 226 27.08 -3.19 32.17
C ASN A 226 26.32 -4.52 32.11
N ALA A 227 26.99 -5.62 31.72
CA ALA A 227 26.33 -6.90 31.56
C ALA A 227 26.15 -7.64 32.90
N THR A 228 24.93 -8.10 33.18
CA THR A 228 24.61 -8.88 34.39
C THR A 228 25.05 -10.33 34.22
N ARG A 229 25.64 -10.95 35.25
CA ARG A 229 26.06 -12.35 35.15
C ARG A 229 24.91 -13.32 35.50
N LEU A 230 24.71 -14.32 34.65
CA LEU A 230 23.78 -15.44 34.85
C LEU A 230 24.55 -16.77 34.74
N THR A 231 23.96 -17.85 35.27
CA THR A 231 24.51 -19.21 35.13
C THR A 231 23.44 -20.12 34.55
N ALA A 232 23.80 -20.87 33.51
CA ALA A 232 22.92 -21.85 32.91
C ALA A 232 22.82 -23.10 33.78
N ARG A 233 21.66 -23.75 33.80
CA ARG A 233 21.39 -24.95 34.61
C ARG A 233 20.85 -26.08 33.75
N LEU A 234 21.13 -27.32 34.16
CA LEU A 234 20.42 -28.48 33.62
C LEU A 234 18.99 -28.46 34.20
N PRO A 235 17.94 -28.46 33.36
CA PRO A 235 16.58 -28.51 33.86
C PRO A 235 16.26 -29.89 34.45
N GLU A 236 15.40 -29.93 35.48
CA GLU A 236 14.99 -31.18 36.15
C GLU A 236 14.19 -32.11 35.23
N THR A 237 13.41 -31.52 34.33
CA THR A 237 12.68 -32.21 33.28
C THR A 237 13.30 -31.89 31.93
N ARG A 238 13.28 -32.86 31.01
CA ARG A 238 13.69 -32.62 29.63
C ARG A 238 12.97 -31.41 29.06
N PHE A 239 13.73 -30.49 28.47
CA PHE A 239 13.18 -29.32 27.81
C PHE A 239 12.23 -29.75 26.69
N GLN A 240 11.00 -29.21 26.73
CA GLN A 240 10.06 -29.34 25.62
C GLN A 240 10.15 -28.12 24.73
N ALA A 241 10.22 -28.35 23.42
CA ALA A 241 10.20 -27.27 22.45
C ALA A 241 8.87 -26.50 22.54
N PRO A 242 8.90 -25.16 22.44
CA PRO A 242 7.70 -24.33 22.35
C PRO A 242 6.71 -24.85 21.29
N PHE A 243 5.46 -25.09 21.70
CA PHE A 243 4.37 -25.40 20.77
C PHE A 243 3.99 -24.18 19.91
N LEU A 244 4.30 -22.97 20.40
CA LEU A 244 4.06 -21.70 19.73
C LEU A 244 5.32 -21.22 18.97
N SER A 245 5.98 -22.11 18.23
CA SER A 245 7.34 -21.93 17.68
C SER A 245 7.53 -20.78 16.67
N SER A 246 6.47 -20.10 16.23
CA SER A 246 6.55 -18.97 15.29
C SER A 246 6.92 -17.62 15.92
N ILE A 247 7.25 -17.59 17.22
CA ILE A 247 7.59 -16.36 17.94
C ILE A 247 9.03 -15.87 17.71
N TYR A 248 9.90 -16.65 17.06
CA TYR A 248 11.26 -16.22 16.71
C TYR A 248 11.73 -16.78 15.36
N SER A 249 12.72 -16.14 14.77
CA SER A 249 13.47 -16.70 13.64
C SER A 249 14.93 -16.26 13.66
N TRP A 250 15.85 -17.19 13.42
CA TRP A 250 17.26 -16.84 13.30
C TRP A 250 17.55 -16.22 11.93
N ALA A 251 18.04 -14.99 11.95
CA ALA A 251 18.16 -14.15 10.76
C ALA A 251 19.62 -13.93 10.34
N TRP A 252 20.56 -13.97 11.30
CA TRP A 252 21.92 -13.48 11.07
C TRP A 252 22.98 -14.22 11.89
N ALA A 253 24.16 -14.41 11.30
CA ALA A 253 25.37 -14.91 11.95
C ALA A 253 26.62 -14.17 11.42
N THR A 254 27.60 -13.90 12.28
CA THR A 254 28.89 -13.29 11.88
C THR A 254 29.70 -14.19 10.94
N SER A 255 29.49 -15.50 11.04
CA SER A 255 30.31 -16.53 10.41
C SER A 255 29.58 -17.87 10.37
N ASP A 256 29.92 -18.73 9.42
CA ASP A 256 29.65 -20.17 9.48
C ASP A 256 30.87 -20.91 8.89
N PHE A 257 31.41 -21.87 9.62
CA PHE A 257 32.55 -22.70 9.21
C PHE A 257 32.34 -23.42 7.87
N ARG A 258 31.07 -23.66 7.48
CA ARG A 258 30.69 -24.32 6.22
C ARG A 258 30.65 -23.37 5.02
N GLY A 259 30.73 -22.05 5.23
CA GLY A 259 30.70 -21.06 4.16
C GLY A 259 31.99 -21.02 3.34
N ALA A 260 31.91 -20.55 2.08
CA ALA A 260 33.09 -20.32 1.25
C ALA A 260 34.02 -19.31 1.94
N ALA A 261 35.30 -19.64 2.07
CA ALA A 261 36.30 -18.74 2.62
C ALA A 261 36.37 -17.46 1.76
N GLY A 262 35.81 -16.34 2.24
CA GLY A 262 35.94 -15.05 1.57
C GLY A 262 34.68 -14.22 1.37
N THR A 263 33.49 -14.67 1.77
CA THR A 263 32.29 -13.81 1.74
C THR A 263 32.04 -13.18 3.12
N SER A 264 32.21 -11.86 3.25
CA SER A 264 31.71 -11.06 4.38
C SER A 264 30.18 -10.85 4.30
N VAL A 265 29.48 -11.75 3.62
CA VAL A 265 28.03 -11.67 3.45
C VAL A 265 27.40 -12.31 4.68
N ALA A 266 26.53 -11.57 5.35
CA ALA A 266 25.68 -12.05 6.42
C ALA A 266 25.07 -13.43 6.08
N ILE A 267 25.28 -14.45 6.93
CA ILE A 267 24.78 -15.81 6.71
C ILE A 267 23.57 -16.04 7.61
N ARG A 268 22.46 -16.55 7.05
CA ARG A 268 21.34 -17.04 7.85
C ARG A 268 21.71 -18.39 8.46
N PRO A 269 21.74 -18.56 9.80
CA PRO A 269 22.11 -19.83 10.42
C PRO A 269 20.92 -20.80 10.38
N LEU A 270 20.75 -21.47 9.23
CA LEU A 270 19.60 -22.35 8.95
C LEU A 270 19.47 -23.54 9.93
N THR A 271 20.55 -23.89 10.62
CA THR A 271 20.62 -24.97 11.61
C THR A 271 20.25 -24.53 13.02
N LEU A 272 19.97 -23.24 13.26
CA LEU A 272 19.46 -22.78 14.55
C LEU A 272 17.95 -22.57 14.41
N GLY A 273 17.20 -23.09 15.39
CA GLY A 273 15.74 -23.07 15.43
C GLY A 273 15.07 -24.22 14.69
N ASP A 274 15.81 -25.22 14.20
CA ASP A 274 15.26 -26.40 13.52
C ASP A 274 14.90 -27.55 14.49
N LEU A 275 15.25 -27.41 15.77
CA LEU A 275 15.06 -28.39 16.84
C LEU A 275 15.79 -29.72 16.62
N ASP A 276 16.70 -29.80 15.64
CA ASP A 276 17.49 -30.99 15.34
C ASP A 276 18.87 -30.89 16.00
N LEU A 277 19.09 -31.68 17.04
CA LEU A 277 20.38 -31.70 17.74
C LEU A 277 21.55 -32.26 16.91
N SER A 278 21.26 -32.86 15.75
CA SER A 278 22.27 -33.39 14.83
C SER A 278 22.79 -32.35 13.84
N THR A 279 22.11 -31.21 13.69
CA THR A 279 22.59 -30.05 12.95
C THR A 279 23.29 -29.09 13.91
N VAL A 280 24.24 -28.29 13.39
CA VAL A 280 25.00 -27.34 14.20
C VAL A 280 25.30 -26.07 13.42
N TRP A 281 25.20 -24.93 14.10
CA TRP A 281 25.95 -23.75 13.71
C TRP A 281 27.38 -23.87 14.26
N VAL A 282 28.36 -23.60 13.41
CA VAL A 282 29.78 -23.69 13.76
C VAL A 282 30.45 -22.36 13.47
N ALA A 283 31.05 -21.77 14.51
CA ALA A 283 31.76 -20.50 14.42
C ALA A 283 32.96 -20.62 13.46
N GLY A 284 33.14 -19.64 12.57
CA GLY A 284 34.08 -19.70 11.44
C GLY A 284 35.39 -18.93 11.64
N GLY A 285 35.61 -18.36 12.82
CA GLY A 285 36.69 -17.42 13.12
C GLY A 285 37.99 -18.03 13.67
N GLN A 286 38.93 -17.12 13.91
CA GLN A 286 40.06 -17.24 14.85
C GLN A 286 39.81 -17.93 16.20
N GLY A 287 40.43 -19.08 16.50
CA GLY A 287 40.38 -19.65 17.87
C GLY A 287 38.95 -20.03 18.27
N LEU A 288 38.59 -19.87 19.55
CA LEU A 288 37.29 -20.29 20.09
C LEU A 288 36.14 -19.29 19.78
N GLY A 289 36.25 -18.52 18.69
CA GLY A 289 35.18 -17.68 18.16
C GLY A 289 34.79 -16.48 19.02
N ARG A 290 35.64 -15.98 19.93
CA ARG A 290 35.32 -14.82 20.78
C ARG A 290 34.91 -13.61 19.92
N GLY A 291 33.73 -13.05 20.21
CA GLY A 291 33.13 -11.94 19.47
C GLY A 291 32.29 -12.37 18.26
N GLU A 292 32.27 -13.64 17.88
CA GLU A 292 31.34 -14.17 16.88
C GLU A 292 29.95 -14.34 17.49
N TYR A 293 28.90 -14.05 16.72
CA TYR A 293 27.54 -14.02 17.24
C TYR A 293 26.48 -14.39 16.21
N VAL A 294 25.33 -14.79 16.74
CA VAL A 294 24.09 -15.04 16.00
C VAL A 294 22.98 -14.13 16.52
N THR A 295 22.07 -13.70 15.65
CA THR A 295 20.95 -12.83 16.01
C THR A 295 19.63 -13.40 15.48
N ALA A 296 18.66 -13.53 16.39
CA ALA A 296 17.28 -13.86 16.09
C ALA A 296 16.42 -12.60 16.04
N SER A 297 15.42 -12.58 15.15
CA SER A 297 14.24 -11.73 15.30
C SER A 297 13.25 -12.42 16.24
N ILE A 298 12.64 -11.65 17.14
CA ILE A 298 11.69 -12.08 18.16
C ILE A 298 10.39 -11.30 17.99
N ASN A 299 9.26 -11.98 18.14
CA ASN A 299 7.95 -11.38 18.09
C ASN A 299 7.59 -10.72 19.43
N GLU A 300 7.49 -9.39 19.45
CA GLU A 300 7.20 -8.58 20.66
C GLU A 300 5.83 -8.83 21.30
N LEU A 301 4.96 -9.65 20.69
CA LEU A 301 3.66 -10.03 21.28
C LEU A 301 3.83 -10.71 22.63
N VAL A 302 4.93 -11.45 22.82
CA VAL A 302 5.23 -12.22 24.01
C VAL A 302 6.58 -11.81 24.59
N ALA A 303 6.68 -11.86 25.92
CA ALA A 303 7.94 -11.64 26.61
C ALA A 303 8.71 -12.97 26.72
N LEU A 304 10.02 -12.92 26.55
CA LEU A 304 10.90 -14.06 26.78
C LEU A 304 11.17 -14.20 28.28
N GLN A 305 10.94 -15.37 28.85
CA GLN A 305 11.29 -15.67 30.24
C GLN A 305 12.65 -16.35 30.37
N GLY A 306 13.19 -16.86 29.27
CA GLY A 306 14.43 -17.59 29.24
C GLY A 306 14.74 -18.10 27.84
N PHE A 307 15.77 -18.94 27.74
CA PHE A 307 16.06 -19.67 26.53
C PHE A 307 16.82 -20.96 26.86
N ARG A 308 16.68 -21.95 25.97
CA ARG A 308 17.50 -23.16 25.98
C ARG A 308 18.73 -22.96 25.11
N ILE A 309 19.86 -23.52 25.51
CA ILE A 309 21.05 -23.66 24.67
C ILE A 309 21.58 -25.09 24.74
N PHE A 310 21.82 -25.69 23.57
CA PHE A 310 22.52 -26.97 23.45
C PHE A 310 23.95 -26.73 22.93
N PRO A 311 24.97 -26.75 23.82
CA PRO A 311 26.35 -26.48 23.43
C PRO A 311 26.98 -27.69 22.73
N GLY A 312 27.69 -27.44 21.63
CA GLY A 312 28.34 -28.47 20.83
C GLY A 312 27.40 -29.21 19.89
N HIS A 313 27.89 -30.32 19.33
CA HIS A 313 27.13 -31.19 18.43
C HIS A 313 26.38 -32.28 19.21
N GLY A 314 25.06 -32.40 18.99
CA GLY A 314 24.19 -33.34 19.70
C GLY A 314 23.98 -34.70 19.02
N GLY A 315 24.37 -34.87 17.75
CA GLY A 315 24.22 -36.14 17.03
C GLY A 315 24.95 -37.36 17.63
N SER A 316 26.11 -37.19 18.28
CA SER A 316 26.78 -38.28 19.00
C SER A 316 27.82 -37.78 20.00
N ALA A 317 28.14 -38.58 21.01
CA ALA A 317 29.18 -38.27 21.98
C ALA A 317 30.56 -38.04 21.34
N ARG A 318 30.82 -38.70 20.21
CA ARG A 318 32.05 -38.50 19.43
C ARG A 318 32.07 -37.13 18.74
N GLN A 319 31.02 -36.79 18.00
CA GLN A 319 30.91 -35.49 17.31
C GLN A 319 30.91 -34.32 18.30
N SER A 320 30.30 -34.49 19.47
CA SER A 320 30.35 -33.53 20.57
C SER A 320 31.79 -33.24 21.04
N ARG A 321 32.66 -34.26 21.04
CA ARG A 321 34.07 -34.13 21.41
C ARG A 321 34.97 -33.68 20.27
N GLU A 322 34.53 -33.78 19.01
CA GLU A 322 35.27 -33.30 17.83
C GLU A 322 35.23 -31.77 17.73
N HIS A 323 34.14 -31.14 18.18
CA HIS A 323 33.94 -29.70 18.13
C HIS A 323 34.27 -29.01 19.46
N GLY A 324 34.65 -27.74 19.39
CA GLY A 324 34.69 -26.86 20.55
C GLY A 324 33.28 -26.58 21.09
N ARG A 325 33.18 -26.26 22.38
CA ARG A 325 31.92 -25.94 23.07
C ARG A 325 32.03 -24.61 23.81
N PRO A 326 31.00 -23.76 23.80
CA PRO A 326 31.05 -22.50 24.53
C PRO A 326 31.06 -22.75 26.05
N THR A 327 31.84 -21.96 26.77
CA THR A 327 31.87 -21.94 28.26
C THR A 327 31.30 -20.64 28.79
N GLN A 328 31.33 -19.57 27.99
CA GLN A 328 30.72 -18.29 28.33
C GLN A 328 30.17 -17.61 27.07
N ILE A 329 28.97 -17.05 27.18
CA ILE A 329 28.30 -16.30 26.11
C ILE A 329 27.79 -14.95 26.63
N LEU A 330 27.63 -13.98 25.74
CA LEU A 330 26.90 -12.74 25.98
C LEU A 330 25.56 -12.80 25.28
N VAL A 331 24.49 -12.48 25.98
CA VAL A 331 23.14 -12.34 25.42
C VAL A 331 22.71 -10.89 25.50
N SER A 332 22.15 -10.35 24.42
CA SER A 332 21.71 -8.96 24.33
C SER A 332 20.33 -8.84 23.68
N PHE A 333 19.54 -7.85 24.14
CA PHE A 333 18.14 -7.62 23.74
C PHE A 333 17.89 -6.18 23.26
N SER A 334 16.72 -5.92 22.66
CA SER A 334 16.39 -4.61 22.06
C SER A 334 16.32 -3.46 23.07
N ASP A 335 16.12 -3.75 24.36
CA ASP A 335 16.05 -2.77 25.44
C ASP A 335 17.43 -2.43 26.05
N LEU A 336 18.52 -2.85 25.39
CA LEU A 336 19.91 -2.73 25.83
C LEU A 336 20.28 -3.61 27.04
N SER A 337 19.38 -4.47 27.52
CA SER A 337 19.73 -5.42 28.58
C SER A 337 20.71 -6.48 28.07
N ARG A 338 21.75 -6.75 28.88
CA ARG A 338 22.87 -7.63 28.53
C ARG A 338 23.18 -8.60 29.65
N TYR A 339 23.43 -9.85 29.28
CA TYR A 339 23.70 -10.92 30.23
C TYR A 339 24.91 -11.74 29.82
N VAL A 340 25.93 -11.81 30.69
CA VAL A 340 27.02 -12.77 30.56
C VAL A 340 26.56 -14.09 31.18
N VAL A 341 26.45 -15.13 30.36
CA VAL A 341 25.95 -16.43 30.79
C VAL A 341 27.11 -17.42 30.87
N ASP A 342 27.34 -17.95 32.07
CA ASP A 342 28.30 -19.03 32.30
C ASP A 342 27.62 -20.39 32.00
N LEU A 343 28.25 -21.19 31.14
CA LEU A 343 27.81 -22.54 30.77
C LEU A 343 28.70 -23.57 31.50
N PRO A 344 28.16 -24.28 32.51
CA PRO A 344 28.97 -25.21 33.29
C PRO A 344 29.38 -26.44 32.45
N ALA A 345 30.40 -27.15 32.92
CA ALA A 345 30.74 -28.44 32.31
C ALA A 345 29.64 -29.46 32.61
N ALA A 346 29.11 -30.10 31.57
CA ALA A 346 28.16 -31.21 31.67
C ALA A 346 28.62 -32.37 30.78
N GLU A 347 28.27 -33.60 31.19
CA GLU A 347 28.47 -34.79 30.39
C GLU A 347 27.50 -34.80 29.20
N PHE A 348 27.89 -35.49 28.13
CA PHE A 348 27.05 -35.57 26.92
C PHE A 348 25.71 -36.26 27.19
N SER A 349 25.69 -37.27 28.08
CA SER A 349 24.47 -37.97 28.50
C SER A 349 23.45 -37.01 29.11
N ASP A 350 23.92 -36.17 30.02
CA ASP A 350 23.07 -35.27 30.79
C ASP A 350 22.47 -34.20 29.88
N LEU A 351 23.27 -33.66 28.96
CA LEU A 351 22.79 -32.71 27.94
C LEU A 351 21.73 -33.33 27.02
N ILE A 352 21.88 -34.61 26.63
CA ILE A 352 20.89 -35.28 25.79
C ILE A 352 19.60 -35.57 26.58
N GLU A 353 19.72 -36.04 27.82
CA GLU A 353 18.59 -36.35 28.70
C GLU A 353 17.75 -35.11 28.99
N THR A 354 18.40 -33.99 29.34
CA THR A 354 17.71 -32.74 29.65
C THR A 354 17.36 -31.92 28.40
N GLY A 355 17.94 -32.26 27.25
CA GLY A 355 17.84 -31.48 26.03
C GLY A 355 18.63 -30.17 26.08
N GLY A 356 19.73 -30.09 26.85
CA GLY A 356 20.61 -28.93 26.93
C GLY A 356 20.46 -28.15 28.22
N PHE A 357 21.10 -26.98 28.27
CA PHE A 357 20.99 -26.06 29.40
C PHE A 357 19.81 -25.11 29.23
N TYR A 358 19.23 -24.71 30.35
CA TYR A 358 18.23 -23.65 30.41
C TYR A 358 18.81 -22.42 31.12
N VAL A 359 18.53 -21.25 30.55
CA VAL A 359 18.90 -19.95 31.11
C VAL A 359 17.62 -19.20 31.43
N SER A 360 17.37 -18.97 32.73
CA SER A 360 16.27 -18.14 33.21
C SER A 360 16.69 -16.68 33.19
N LEU A 361 15.89 -15.81 32.58
CA LEU A 361 16.08 -14.37 32.69
C LEU A 361 15.53 -13.90 34.05
N PRO A 362 16.13 -12.87 34.68
CA PRO A 362 15.66 -12.37 35.99
C PRO A 362 14.21 -11.87 35.94
N GLU A 363 13.84 -11.22 34.83
CA GLU A 363 12.49 -10.77 34.53
C GLU A 363 12.15 -11.06 33.06
N PRO A 364 10.87 -11.26 32.69
CA PRO A 364 10.48 -11.45 31.31
C PRO A 364 10.81 -10.23 30.43
N VAL A 365 11.59 -10.43 29.37
CA VAL A 365 12.06 -9.36 28.47
C VAL A 365 11.18 -9.27 27.23
N LYS A 366 10.63 -8.09 26.95
CA LYS A 366 9.96 -7.79 25.67
C LYS A 366 10.99 -7.27 24.68
N THR A 367 11.17 -7.95 23.55
CA THR A 367 12.23 -7.63 22.60
C THR A 367 11.85 -7.93 21.15
N ARG A 368 12.45 -7.22 20.18
CA ARG A 368 12.35 -7.51 18.73
C ARG A 368 13.45 -8.42 18.23
N CYS A 369 14.53 -8.54 18.99
CA CYS A 369 15.67 -9.34 18.63
C CYS A 369 16.38 -9.91 19.85
N MET A 370 17.22 -10.91 19.61
CA MET A 370 18.10 -11.48 20.62
C MET A 370 19.42 -11.84 19.95
N THR A 371 20.53 -11.33 20.48
CA THR A 371 21.87 -11.71 20.02
C THR A 371 22.55 -12.61 21.04
N VAL A 372 23.20 -13.67 20.56
CA VAL A 372 24.05 -14.56 21.35
C VAL A 372 25.46 -14.52 20.78
N MET A 373 26.40 -13.99 21.57
CA MET A 373 27.81 -13.83 21.22
C MET A 373 28.68 -14.76 22.05
N LEU A 374 29.68 -15.37 21.41
CA LEU A 374 30.68 -16.20 22.07
C LEU A 374 31.68 -15.32 22.83
N LEU A 375 31.92 -15.61 24.10
CA LEU A 375 32.93 -14.92 24.92
C LEU A 375 34.14 -15.80 25.23
N ASP A 376 33.89 -17.07 25.55
CA ASP A 376 34.90 -18.08 25.84
C ASP A 376 34.40 -19.49 25.51
N GLY A 377 35.32 -20.44 25.36
CA GLY A 377 35.01 -21.81 25.03
C GLY A 377 36.01 -22.84 25.55
N ARG A 378 35.71 -24.11 25.29
CA ARG A 378 36.61 -25.24 25.50
C ARG A 378 36.86 -25.95 24.17
N PRO A 379 38.12 -26.22 23.79
CA PRO A 379 38.42 -26.93 22.56
C PRO A 379 37.90 -28.38 22.55
N GLY A 380 37.63 -28.90 21.36
CA GLY A 380 37.39 -30.31 21.10
C GLY A 380 38.60 -31.16 21.52
N SER A 381 38.32 -32.39 21.98
CA SER A 381 39.31 -33.34 22.50
C SER A 381 39.69 -34.43 21.50
N VAL A 382 38.94 -34.60 20.42
CA VAL A 382 39.17 -35.63 19.39
C VAL A 382 39.82 -35.00 18.16
N ARG A 383 40.91 -35.61 17.66
CA ARG A 383 41.55 -35.16 16.42
C ARG A 383 40.66 -35.50 15.20
N PRO A 384 40.59 -34.61 14.20
CA PRO A 384 39.85 -34.88 12.97
C PRO A 384 40.44 -36.09 12.23
N GLN A 385 39.61 -36.77 11.45
CA GLN A 385 40.10 -37.79 10.52
C GLN A 385 40.96 -37.14 9.42
N ARG A 386 41.87 -37.92 8.86
CA ARG A 386 42.84 -37.45 7.85
C ARG A 386 42.10 -36.90 6.63
N GLY A 387 42.33 -35.63 6.29
CA GLY A 387 41.70 -34.96 5.14
C GLY A 387 40.48 -34.10 5.49
N LEU A 388 40.02 -34.08 6.75
CA LEU A 388 38.95 -33.20 7.21
C LEU A 388 39.50 -31.95 7.96
N PRO A 389 38.80 -30.81 7.91
CA PRO A 389 39.18 -29.60 8.65
C PRO A 389 39.25 -29.82 10.17
N ASP A 390 40.19 -29.15 10.86
CA ASP A 390 40.31 -29.22 12.33
C ASP A 390 39.25 -28.36 13.02
N THR A 391 38.18 -29.00 13.48
CA THR A 391 37.06 -28.34 14.16
C THR A 391 37.24 -28.25 15.68
N ARG A 392 38.38 -28.67 16.25
CA ARG A 392 38.60 -28.61 17.70
C ARG A 392 38.59 -27.19 18.25
N GLN A 393 39.00 -26.22 17.45
CA GLN A 393 38.96 -24.81 17.83
C GLN A 393 37.64 -24.15 17.40
N ALA A 394 36.83 -24.80 16.56
CA ALA A 394 35.57 -24.25 16.09
C ALA A 394 34.46 -24.55 17.10
N ILE A 395 33.89 -23.50 17.71
CA ILE A 395 32.77 -23.64 18.63
C ILE A 395 31.52 -24.02 17.86
N ALA A 396 30.89 -25.12 18.24
CA ALA A 396 29.61 -25.53 17.72
C ALA A 396 28.48 -25.25 18.74
N ILE A 397 27.32 -24.88 18.23
CA ILE A 397 26.06 -24.82 18.98
C ILE A 397 25.01 -25.54 18.14
N ALA A 398 24.41 -26.59 18.69
CA ALA A 398 23.35 -27.32 17.99
C ALA A 398 22.08 -26.48 17.93
N GLU A 399 21.70 -25.84 19.04
CA GLU A 399 20.43 -25.13 19.08
C GLU A 399 20.39 -24.07 20.18
N ILE A 400 19.67 -22.99 19.89
CA ILE A 400 19.29 -21.94 20.83
C ILE A 400 17.79 -21.66 20.64
N THR A 401 17.00 -21.98 21.66
CA THR A 401 15.53 -21.91 21.61
C THR A 401 15.03 -20.86 22.61
N PRO A 402 14.66 -19.64 22.17
CA PRO A 402 13.93 -18.69 23.00
C PRO A 402 12.67 -19.32 23.62
N HIS A 403 12.42 -19.01 24.88
CA HIS A 403 11.29 -19.55 25.65
C HIS A 403 10.48 -18.39 26.24
N SER A 404 9.21 -18.31 25.85
CA SER A 404 8.29 -17.25 26.25
C SER A 404 7.52 -17.57 27.52
N VAL A 405 6.87 -16.55 28.08
CA VAL A 405 5.94 -16.70 29.22
C VAL A 405 4.68 -17.52 28.89
N LEU A 406 4.40 -17.79 27.60
CA LEU A 406 3.25 -18.59 27.21
C LEU A 406 3.58 -20.09 27.14
N ASP A 407 4.86 -20.42 26.93
CA ASP A 407 5.31 -21.79 26.76
C ASP A 407 5.20 -22.57 28.06
N ALA A 408 4.58 -23.74 27.97
CA ALA A 408 4.35 -24.66 29.07
C ALA A 408 4.75 -26.10 28.70
N PRO A 409 4.88 -27.01 29.67
CA PRO A 409 5.21 -28.42 29.43
C PRO A 409 4.20 -29.21 28.57
N SER A 410 3.02 -28.64 28.27
CA SER A 410 2.05 -29.25 27.35
C SER A 410 1.40 -28.22 26.44
N ALA A 411 0.92 -28.69 25.28
CA ALA A 411 0.17 -27.86 24.34
C ALA A 411 -1.12 -27.31 24.98
N GLY A 412 -1.80 -28.10 25.81
CA GLY A 412 -3.01 -27.68 26.54
C GLY A 412 -2.76 -26.56 27.54
N GLU A 413 -1.70 -26.65 28.33
CA GLU A 413 -1.31 -25.57 29.25
C GLU A 413 -0.85 -24.31 28.49
N SER A 414 -0.16 -24.49 27.36
CA SER A 414 0.24 -23.37 26.49
C SER A 414 -0.99 -22.68 25.88
N ALA A 415 -1.99 -23.44 25.45
CA ALA A 415 -3.28 -22.92 25.00
C ALA A 415 -4.01 -22.16 26.10
N GLN A 416 -4.02 -22.68 27.33
CA GLN A 416 -4.61 -21.99 28.48
C GLN A 416 -3.90 -20.67 28.78
N ASN A 417 -2.56 -20.67 28.83
CA ASN A 417 -1.77 -19.46 29.06
C ASN A 417 -2.02 -18.39 27.98
N LEU A 418 -2.06 -18.81 26.71
CA LEU A 418 -2.37 -17.94 25.59
C LEU A 418 -3.81 -17.40 25.67
N LEU A 419 -4.78 -18.24 26.06
CA LEU A 419 -6.18 -17.83 26.24
C LEU A 419 -6.31 -16.78 27.34
N GLU A 420 -5.68 -16.97 28.50
CA GLU A 420 -5.69 -16.00 29.60
C GLU A 420 -5.01 -14.68 29.21
N ARG A 421 -3.93 -14.77 28.43
CA ARG A 421 -3.27 -13.57 27.88
C ARG A 421 -4.17 -12.81 26.91
N ILE A 422 -4.89 -13.49 26.03
CA ILE A 422 -5.86 -12.86 25.10
C ILE A 422 -7.05 -12.29 25.89
N ALA A 423 -7.56 -13.02 26.87
CA ALA A 423 -8.68 -12.61 27.68
C ALA A 423 -8.38 -11.35 28.49
N SER A 424 -7.14 -11.15 28.93
CA SER A 424 -6.71 -9.97 29.68
C SER A 424 -6.24 -8.80 28.81
N GLU A 425 -5.83 -9.02 27.56
CA GLU A 425 -5.27 -7.97 26.69
C GLU A 425 -6.34 -6.93 26.25
N PRO A 426 -6.18 -5.64 26.60
CA PRO A 426 -7.13 -4.59 26.23
C PRO A 426 -7.08 -4.20 24.75
N ASP A 427 -5.92 -4.32 24.08
CA ASP A 427 -5.76 -3.90 22.69
C ASP A 427 -6.31 -4.97 21.73
N ALA A 428 -7.27 -4.56 20.88
CA ALA A 428 -7.91 -5.46 19.92
C ALA A 428 -6.95 -6.02 18.85
N ARG A 429 -6.01 -5.22 18.36
CA ARG A 429 -5.03 -5.64 17.35
C ARG A 429 -4.04 -6.63 17.95
N LYS A 430 -3.65 -6.42 19.22
CA LYS A 430 -2.79 -7.39 19.93
C LYS A 430 -3.52 -8.71 20.20
N ARG A 431 -4.80 -8.66 20.60
CA ARG A 431 -5.63 -9.87 20.75
C ARG A 431 -5.71 -10.68 19.47
N GLU A 432 -5.95 -10.02 18.34
CA GLU A 432 -6.02 -10.69 17.04
C GLU A 432 -4.70 -11.38 16.66
N ARG A 433 -3.57 -10.68 16.84
CA ARG A 433 -2.24 -11.24 16.58
C ARG A 433 -1.87 -12.38 17.53
N LEU A 434 -2.23 -12.29 18.81
CA LEU A 434 -2.10 -13.39 19.77
C LEU A 434 -3.00 -14.57 19.38
N GLY A 435 -4.20 -14.30 18.89
CA GLY A 435 -5.13 -15.31 18.37
C GLY A 435 -4.49 -16.16 17.29
N MET A 436 -3.67 -15.58 16.40
CA MET A 436 -3.02 -16.34 15.32
C MET A 436 -2.14 -17.48 15.86
N LEU A 437 -1.59 -17.34 17.06
CA LEU A 437 -0.81 -18.39 17.71
C LEU A 437 -1.69 -19.60 18.10
N MET A 438 -2.99 -19.42 18.32
CA MET A 438 -3.92 -20.53 18.60
C MET A 438 -4.04 -21.50 17.42
N SER A 439 -3.84 -21.01 16.19
CA SER A 439 -3.89 -21.86 14.98
C SER A 439 -2.75 -22.90 14.93
N LEU A 440 -1.69 -22.72 15.72
CA LEU A 440 -0.58 -23.66 15.82
C LEU A 440 -0.91 -24.90 16.67
N ILE A 441 -1.94 -24.80 17.53
CA ILE A 441 -2.40 -25.87 18.44
C ILE A 441 -3.94 -25.96 18.41
N PRO A 442 -4.53 -26.25 17.23
CA PRO A 442 -5.96 -26.04 17.00
C PRO A 442 -6.86 -26.92 17.88
N ASP A 443 -6.46 -28.16 18.17
CA ASP A 443 -7.26 -29.10 18.96
C ASP A 443 -7.31 -28.69 20.44
N GLU A 444 -6.15 -28.38 21.02
CA GLU A 444 -6.04 -27.88 22.38
C GLU A 444 -6.68 -26.50 22.53
N ALA A 445 -6.49 -25.61 21.55
CA ALA A 445 -7.14 -24.31 21.53
C ALA A 445 -8.66 -24.45 21.50
N LEU A 446 -9.21 -25.33 20.66
CA LEU A 446 -10.65 -25.57 20.58
C LEU A 446 -11.21 -26.08 21.91
N ALA A 447 -10.56 -27.07 22.53
CA ALA A 447 -10.98 -27.62 23.81
C ALA A 447 -11.00 -26.54 24.91
N THR A 448 -9.93 -25.74 24.97
CA THR A 448 -9.76 -24.64 25.94
C THR A 448 -10.79 -23.52 25.73
N ILE A 449 -11.03 -23.13 24.47
CA ILE A 449 -12.02 -22.11 24.09
C ILE A 449 -13.44 -22.61 24.40
N ARG A 450 -13.76 -23.87 24.07
CA ARG A 450 -15.06 -24.47 24.37
C ARG A 450 -15.34 -24.42 25.88
N GLN A 451 -14.39 -24.82 26.71
CA GLN A 451 -14.55 -24.74 28.16
C GLN A 451 -14.77 -23.31 28.64
N ALA A 452 -14.01 -22.35 28.11
CA ALA A 452 -14.15 -20.94 28.45
C ALA A 452 -15.49 -20.31 27.99
N ILE A 453 -16.12 -20.84 26.95
CA ILE A 453 -17.47 -20.43 26.53
C ILE A 453 -18.53 -20.96 27.50
N ILE A 454 -18.34 -22.17 28.03
CA ILE A 454 -19.29 -22.80 28.97
C ILE A 454 -19.19 -22.15 30.35
N ASP A 455 -17.98 -22.03 30.91
CA ASP A 455 -17.78 -21.65 32.31
C ASP A 455 -17.42 -20.17 32.50
N GLY A 456 -16.99 -19.48 31.45
CA GLY A 456 -16.43 -18.13 31.54
C GLY A 456 -17.49 -17.04 31.70
N PRO A 457 -17.18 -15.91 32.37
CA PRO A 457 -18.08 -14.76 32.44
C PRO A 457 -18.28 -14.11 31.08
N ALA A 458 -19.37 -13.35 30.91
CA ALA A 458 -19.76 -12.77 29.62
C ALA A 458 -18.65 -11.91 28.98
N GLU A 459 -17.92 -11.13 29.76
CA GLU A 459 -16.78 -10.33 29.30
C GLU A 459 -15.66 -11.18 28.69
N ARG A 460 -15.39 -12.35 29.28
CA ARG A 460 -14.42 -13.31 28.77
C ARG A 460 -14.94 -13.96 27.48
N ARG A 461 -16.20 -14.38 27.45
CA ARG A 461 -16.81 -15.00 26.25
C ARG A 461 -16.72 -14.09 25.02
N VAL A 462 -17.00 -12.80 25.18
CA VAL A 462 -16.89 -11.80 24.09
C VAL A 462 -15.50 -11.74 23.47
N ARG A 463 -14.44 -11.93 24.27
CA ARG A 463 -13.04 -11.90 23.78
C ARG A 463 -12.59 -13.21 23.17
N VAL A 464 -13.13 -14.32 23.66
CA VAL A 464 -12.70 -15.68 23.30
C VAL A 464 -13.43 -16.22 22.07
N ILE A 465 -14.73 -15.93 21.90
CA ILE A 465 -15.52 -16.40 20.75
C ILE A 465 -14.94 -16.02 19.38
N PRO A 466 -14.39 -14.80 19.16
CA PRO A 466 -13.74 -14.45 17.90
C PRO A 466 -12.56 -15.36 17.52
N LEU A 467 -11.90 -16.01 18.49
CA LEU A 467 -10.77 -16.90 18.24
C LEU A 467 -11.18 -18.15 17.45
N LEU A 468 -12.44 -18.60 17.59
CA LEU A 468 -12.97 -19.72 16.81
C LEU A 468 -12.91 -19.45 15.30
N GLY A 469 -12.96 -18.18 14.88
CA GLY A 469 -12.86 -17.80 13.47
C GLY A 469 -11.50 -18.11 12.82
N GLN A 470 -10.47 -18.40 13.62
CA GLN A 470 -9.13 -18.78 13.15
C GLN A 470 -8.88 -20.29 13.23
N LEU A 471 -9.84 -21.06 13.73
CA LEU A 471 -9.74 -22.50 13.89
C LEU A 471 -10.40 -23.24 12.70
N PRO A 472 -10.10 -24.54 12.51
CA PRO A 472 -10.70 -25.33 11.45
C PRO A 472 -12.24 -25.29 11.46
N THR A 473 -12.83 -24.94 10.31
CA THR A 473 -14.26 -24.66 10.15
C THR A 473 -15.17 -25.76 10.68
N GLU A 474 -14.88 -27.03 10.39
CA GLU A 474 -15.72 -28.17 10.79
C GLU A 474 -15.93 -28.22 12.31
N SER A 475 -14.85 -28.03 13.07
CA SER A 475 -14.89 -28.13 14.53
C SER A 475 -15.36 -26.82 15.19
N ALA A 476 -15.00 -25.67 14.63
CA ALA A 476 -15.40 -24.36 15.14
C ALA A 476 -16.91 -24.10 14.98
N VAL A 477 -17.48 -24.46 13.82
CA VAL A 477 -18.92 -24.25 13.55
C VAL A 477 -19.79 -25.04 14.53
N ALA A 478 -19.43 -26.27 14.88
CA ALA A 478 -20.18 -27.06 15.85
C ALA A 478 -20.27 -26.36 17.22
N VAL A 479 -19.16 -25.79 17.70
CA VAL A 479 -19.13 -25.01 18.96
C VAL A 479 -19.93 -23.71 18.83
N LEU A 480 -19.82 -23.00 17.70
CA LEU A 480 -20.55 -21.76 17.46
C LEU A 480 -22.06 -21.97 17.37
N VAL A 481 -22.52 -23.03 16.71
CA VAL A 481 -23.94 -23.37 16.60
C VAL A 481 -24.52 -23.71 17.97
N ALA A 482 -23.83 -24.55 18.75
CA ALA A 482 -24.26 -24.88 20.11
C ALA A 482 -24.31 -23.64 21.03
N ALA A 483 -23.31 -22.75 20.93
CA ALA A 483 -23.31 -21.49 21.67
C ALA A 483 -24.44 -20.55 21.20
N PHE A 484 -24.66 -20.46 19.88
CA PHE A 484 -25.71 -19.64 19.29
C PHE A 484 -27.10 -20.13 19.67
N GLU A 485 -27.32 -21.43 19.82
CA GLU A 485 -28.60 -22.02 20.20
C GLU A 485 -29.06 -21.56 21.59
N VAL A 486 -28.16 -21.56 22.58
CA VAL A 486 -28.50 -21.26 23.99
C VAL A 486 -28.40 -19.79 24.36
N VAL A 487 -27.62 -18.98 23.64
CA VAL A 487 -27.38 -17.56 23.99
C VAL A 487 -28.65 -16.70 23.85
N SER A 488 -28.89 -15.82 24.82
CA SER A 488 -29.95 -14.80 24.75
C SER A 488 -29.55 -13.63 23.86
N THR A 489 -30.51 -12.99 23.17
CA THR A 489 -30.23 -11.89 22.23
C THR A 489 -29.68 -10.61 22.89
N ASP A 490 -29.83 -10.46 24.20
CA ASP A 490 -29.30 -9.35 25.00
C ASP A 490 -27.93 -9.63 25.62
N ALA A 491 -27.40 -10.85 25.45
CA ALA A 491 -26.07 -11.19 25.93
C ALA A 491 -25.00 -10.43 25.13
N PRO A 492 -23.93 -9.91 25.76
CA PRO A 492 -22.92 -9.12 25.07
C PRO A 492 -22.17 -9.93 23.99
N GLU A 493 -22.06 -11.24 24.17
CA GLU A 493 -21.42 -12.16 23.22
C GLU A 493 -22.29 -12.53 22.01
N TYR A 494 -23.60 -12.25 22.02
CA TYR A 494 -24.52 -12.62 20.95
C TYR A 494 -24.04 -12.14 19.56
N ARG A 495 -23.59 -10.88 19.48
CA ARG A 495 -23.04 -10.31 18.24
C ARG A 495 -21.68 -10.89 17.87
N ALA A 496 -20.86 -11.26 18.84
CA ALA A 496 -19.57 -11.90 18.58
C ALA A 496 -19.79 -13.26 17.91
N ILE A 497 -20.73 -14.07 18.42
CA ILE A 497 -21.08 -15.38 17.84
C ILE A 497 -21.51 -15.23 16.38
N MET A 498 -22.47 -14.34 16.08
CA MET A 498 -22.93 -14.14 14.71
C MET A 498 -21.84 -13.65 13.75
N ARG A 499 -20.91 -12.80 14.23
CA ARG A 499 -19.77 -12.35 13.43
C ARG A 499 -18.81 -13.50 13.14
N THR A 500 -18.49 -14.31 14.14
CA THR A 500 -17.62 -15.48 13.96
C THR A 500 -18.25 -16.53 13.06
N MET A 501 -19.56 -16.80 13.20
CA MET A 501 -20.28 -17.69 12.26
C MET A 501 -20.20 -17.20 10.82
N ALA A 502 -20.20 -15.88 10.60
CA ALA A 502 -20.07 -15.30 9.27
C ALA A 502 -18.67 -15.48 8.67
N VAL A 503 -17.62 -15.55 9.50
CA VAL A 503 -16.24 -15.88 9.04
C VAL A 503 -16.20 -17.27 8.41
N HIS A 504 -16.94 -18.23 8.97
CA HIS A 504 -17.05 -19.60 8.42
C HIS A 504 -18.04 -19.73 7.25
N GLY A 505 -18.73 -18.65 6.87
CA GLY A 505 -19.58 -18.62 5.68
C GLY A 505 -20.69 -19.68 5.67
N ALA A 506 -20.86 -20.31 4.50
CA ALA A 506 -21.92 -21.29 4.23
C ALA A 506 -21.91 -22.53 5.15
N ALA A 507 -20.76 -22.86 5.74
CA ALA A 507 -20.65 -23.99 6.68
C ALA A 507 -21.54 -23.80 7.92
N SER A 508 -21.75 -22.55 8.34
CA SER A 508 -22.62 -22.21 9.49
C SER A 508 -24.11 -22.38 9.21
N VAL A 509 -24.52 -22.41 7.94
CA VAL A 509 -25.93 -22.28 7.56
C VAL A 509 -26.76 -23.51 7.90
N GLY A 510 -26.20 -24.72 7.81
CA GLY A 510 -26.90 -25.94 8.21
C GLY A 510 -27.42 -25.86 9.66
N GLY A 511 -26.58 -25.41 10.59
CA GLY A 511 -26.96 -25.20 11.99
C GLY A 511 -27.97 -24.06 12.17
N LEU A 512 -27.81 -22.95 11.44
CA LEU A 512 -28.76 -21.83 11.49
C LEU A 512 -30.16 -22.24 11.00
N LEU A 513 -30.25 -23.04 9.95
CA LEU A 513 -31.52 -23.57 9.44
C LEU A 513 -32.18 -24.54 10.42
N ALA A 514 -31.40 -25.32 11.18
CA ALA A 514 -31.93 -26.15 12.26
C ALA A 514 -32.53 -25.28 13.38
N ILE A 515 -31.85 -24.19 13.76
CA ILE A 515 -32.32 -23.25 14.79
C ILE A 515 -33.61 -22.53 14.36
N LEU A 516 -33.76 -22.18 13.08
CA LEU A 516 -35.02 -21.59 12.57
C LEU A 516 -36.22 -22.55 12.69
N LYS A 517 -35.98 -23.86 12.74
CA LYS A 517 -37.03 -24.89 12.87
C LYS A 517 -37.35 -25.25 14.32
N ALA A 518 -36.63 -24.70 15.29
CA ALA A 518 -36.88 -24.98 16.70
C ALA A 518 -38.19 -24.32 17.17
N ASP A 519 -38.92 -25.01 18.06
CA ASP A 519 -40.24 -24.57 18.54
C ASP A 519 -40.17 -23.27 19.37
N GLU A 520 -39.07 -23.05 20.09
CA GLU A 520 -38.89 -21.92 21.02
C GLU A 520 -37.77 -20.97 20.57
N ILE A 521 -38.05 -20.13 19.57
CA ILE A 521 -37.14 -19.07 19.12
C ILE A 521 -37.76 -17.68 19.28
N SER A 522 -37.06 -16.78 19.98
CA SER A 522 -37.51 -15.38 20.10
C SER A 522 -37.56 -14.69 18.71
N GLU A 523 -38.51 -13.79 18.50
CA GLU A 523 -38.68 -13.08 17.21
C GLU A 523 -37.38 -12.39 16.74
N ARG A 524 -36.67 -11.74 17.67
CA ARG A 524 -35.39 -11.08 17.37
C ARG A 524 -34.33 -12.07 16.88
N LYS A 525 -34.19 -13.21 17.57
CA LYS A 525 -33.22 -14.26 17.18
C LYS A 525 -33.60 -14.89 15.85
N HIS A 526 -34.90 -15.12 15.62
CA HIS A 526 -35.40 -15.65 14.36
C HIS A 526 -35.06 -14.71 13.19
N VAL A 527 -35.30 -13.41 13.33
CA VAL A 527 -34.97 -12.41 12.32
C VAL A 527 -33.46 -12.33 12.06
N ASP A 528 -32.65 -12.26 13.12
CA ASP A 528 -31.19 -12.18 12.97
C ASP A 528 -30.62 -13.45 12.30
N THR A 529 -31.21 -14.61 12.59
CA THR A 529 -30.85 -15.88 11.97
C THR A 529 -31.19 -15.86 10.46
N ILE A 530 -32.38 -15.41 10.08
CA ILE A 530 -32.77 -15.22 8.66
C ILE A 530 -31.79 -14.31 7.93
N ARG A 531 -31.46 -13.15 8.53
CA ARG A 531 -30.51 -12.20 7.95
C ARG A 531 -29.13 -12.81 7.77
N LEU A 532 -28.68 -13.57 8.76
CA LEU A 532 -27.38 -14.23 8.71
C LEU A 532 -27.34 -15.29 7.61
N VAL A 533 -28.37 -16.14 7.50
CA VAL A 533 -28.50 -17.14 6.42
C VAL A 533 -28.47 -16.45 5.05
N GLY A 534 -29.27 -15.41 4.85
CA GLY A 534 -29.28 -14.66 3.59
C GLY A 534 -27.98 -13.93 3.27
N ARG A 535 -27.08 -13.71 4.25
CA ARG A 535 -25.78 -13.07 4.02
C ARG A 535 -24.68 -14.07 3.66
N ILE A 536 -24.73 -15.29 4.19
CA ILE A 536 -23.61 -16.23 4.14
C ILE A 536 -23.92 -17.56 3.45
N GLY A 537 -25.18 -17.85 3.14
CA GLY A 537 -25.60 -19.11 2.53
C GLY A 537 -25.36 -19.22 1.04
N THR A 538 -25.20 -20.45 0.56
CA THR A 538 -25.25 -20.76 -0.88
C THR A 538 -26.67 -20.60 -1.42
N PRO A 539 -26.85 -20.43 -2.74
CA PRO A 539 -28.18 -20.34 -3.34
C PRO A 539 -29.12 -21.49 -2.93
N ASP A 540 -28.63 -22.73 -2.91
CA ASP A 540 -29.41 -23.90 -2.49
C ASP A 540 -29.84 -23.84 -1.02
N GLN A 541 -28.94 -23.38 -0.14
CA GLN A 541 -29.26 -23.21 1.27
C GLN A 541 -30.27 -22.07 1.48
N ILE A 542 -30.13 -20.96 0.76
CA ILE A 542 -31.07 -19.84 0.81
C ILE A 542 -32.43 -20.26 0.24
N ALA A 543 -32.47 -21.11 -0.79
CA ALA A 543 -33.69 -21.65 -1.39
C ALA A 543 -34.58 -22.39 -0.38
N THR A 544 -34.01 -22.92 0.70
CA THR A 544 -34.80 -23.53 1.79
C THR A 544 -35.76 -22.54 2.47
N LEU A 545 -35.44 -21.24 2.46
CA LEU A 545 -36.31 -20.18 3.01
C LEU A 545 -37.51 -19.86 2.11
N VAL A 546 -37.52 -20.28 0.84
CA VAL A 546 -38.61 -20.00 -0.11
C VAL A 546 -39.92 -20.67 0.32
N ALA A 547 -39.84 -21.85 0.93
CA ALA A 547 -40.99 -22.58 1.45
C ALA A 547 -41.76 -21.80 2.55
N ASP A 548 -41.08 -20.87 3.22
CA ASP A 548 -41.63 -20.09 4.33
C ASP A 548 -42.06 -18.66 3.95
N LEU A 549 -41.99 -18.29 2.66
CA LEU A 549 -42.57 -17.02 2.20
C LEU A 549 -44.06 -16.93 2.57
N GLY A 550 -44.50 -15.77 3.05
CA GLY A 550 -45.84 -15.54 3.60
C GLY A 550 -46.00 -15.85 5.09
N LYS A 551 -45.08 -16.59 5.73
CA LYS A 551 -45.21 -17.00 7.14
C LYS A 551 -44.66 -15.95 8.12
N GLY A 552 -45.36 -15.73 9.24
CA GLY A 552 -44.93 -14.86 10.34
C GLY A 552 -45.34 -13.39 10.17
N GLY A 553 -44.92 -12.54 11.12
CA GLY A 553 -45.25 -11.11 11.11
C GLY A 553 -44.55 -10.30 10.01
N ASP A 554 -45.06 -9.11 9.71
CA ASP A 554 -44.61 -8.24 8.60
C ASP A 554 -43.11 -7.92 8.63
N PHE A 555 -42.52 -7.78 9.81
CA PHE A 555 -41.09 -7.54 9.93
C PHE A 555 -40.29 -8.79 9.52
N THR A 556 -40.62 -9.95 10.09
CA THR A 556 -40.00 -11.24 9.74
C THR A 556 -40.14 -11.56 8.26
N ARG A 557 -41.32 -11.34 7.67
CA ARG A 557 -41.57 -11.54 6.24
C ARG A 557 -40.65 -10.68 5.37
N ARG A 558 -40.53 -9.38 5.67
CA ARG A 558 -39.64 -8.47 4.93
C ARG A 558 -38.17 -8.88 5.02
N GLU A 559 -37.72 -9.34 6.18
CA GLU A 559 -36.34 -9.82 6.34
C GLU A 559 -36.11 -11.13 5.58
N ARG A 560 -37.11 -12.04 5.54
CA ARG A 560 -37.06 -13.24 4.72
C ARG A 560 -36.99 -12.91 3.23
N VAL A 561 -37.80 -11.97 2.74
CA VAL A 561 -37.74 -11.49 1.36
C VAL A 561 -36.33 -11.00 1.01
N ARG A 562 -35.72 -10.16 1.85
CA ARG A 562 -34.35 -9.69 1.61
C ARG A 562 -33.31 -10.80 1.65
N ALA A 563 -33.45 -11.75 2.58
CA ALA A 563 -32.56 -12.90 2.69
C ALA A 563 -32.63 -13.80 1.46
N VAL A 564 -33.84 -14.12 0.98
CA VAL A 564 -34.07 -14.91 -0.23
C VAL A 564 -33.53 -14.18 -1.46
N ALA A 565 -33.73 -12.86 -1.58
CA ALA A 565 -33.24 -12.06 -2.70
C ALA A 565 -31.69 -12.01 -2.80
N ASN A 566 -30.96 -12.37 -1.75
CA ASN A 566 -29.50 -12.50 -1.80
C ASN A 566 -29.04 -13.83 -2.43
N GLY A 567 -29.95 -14.78 -2.70
CA GLY A 567 -29.64 -16.05 -3.37
C GLY A 567 -29.24 -15.91 -4.86
N GLY A 568 -29.39 -14.72 -5.45
CA GLY A 568 -29.04 -14.47 -6.85
C GLY A 568 -29.91 -15.25 -7.83
N ASP A 569 -29.55 -15.22 -9.12
CA ASP A 569 -30.39 -15.73 -10.22
C ASP A 569 -30.80 -17.21 -10.06
N ALA A 570 -29.95 -18.02 -9.42
CA ALA A 570 -30.20 -19.44 -9.17
C ALA A 570 -31.48 -19.69 -8.35
N ILE A 571 -31.95 -18.73 -7.54
CA ILE A 571 -33.17 -18.89 -6.75
C ILE A 571 -34.45 -18.52 -7.52
N VAL A 572 -34.35 -17.78 -8.63
CA VAL A 572 -35.51 -17.23 -9.35
C VAL A 572 -36.51 -18.31 -9.78
N PRO A 573 -36.11 -19.46 -10.35
CA PRO A 573 -37.06 -20.51 -10.72
C PRO A 573 -37.88 -21.02 -9.53
N SER A 574 -37.24 -21.20 -8.36
CA SER A 574 -37.92 -21.66 -7.14
C SER A 574 -38.93 -20.63 -6.61
N VAL A 575 -38.60 -19.35 -6.71
CA VAL A 575 -39.46 -18.24 -6.28
C VAL A 575 -40.66 -18.09 -7.24
N LEU A 576 -40.43 -18.22 -8.55
CA LEU A 576 -41.48 -18.20 -9.57
C LEU A 576 -42.45 -19.37 -9.40
N ALA A 577 -41.93 -20.58 -9.21
CA ALA A 577 -42.75 -21.76 -8.94
C ALA A 577 -43.59 -21.58 -7.67
N ARG A 578 -43.00 -21.00 -6.60
CA ARG A 578 -43.71 -20.71 -5.35
C ARG A 578 -44.79 -19.65 -5.53
N ALA A 579 -44.53 -18.58 -6.28
CA ALA A 579 -45.50 -17.53 -6.59
C ALA A 579 -46.69 -18.07 -7.40
N HIS A 580 -46.41 -18.89 -8.42
CA HIS A 580 -47.41 -19.46 -9.31
C HIS A 580 -48.28 -20.52 -8.63
N ALA A 581 -47.70 -21.40 -7.80
CA ALA A 581 -48.42 -22.49 -7.15
C ALA A 581 -49.22 -22.08 -5.90
N SER A 582 -48.95 -20.90 -5.33
CA SER A 582 -49.56 -20.48 -4.07
C SER A 582 -50.94 -19.83 -4.27
N SER A 583 -51.93 -20.30 -3.51
CA SER A 583 -53.22 -19.62 -3.37
C SER A 583 -53.25 -18.59 -2.23
N ASP A 584 -52.22 -18.56 -1.36
CA ASP A 584 -52.10 -17.58 -0.28
C ASP A 584 -51.55 -16.24 -0.80
N PRO A 585 -52.31 -15.13 -0.67
CA PRO A 585 -51.85 -13.81 -1.09
C PRO A 585 -50.57 -13.34 -0.38
N ALA A 586 -50.34 -13.72 0.87
CA ALA A 586 -49.13 -13.29 1.59
C ALA A 586 -47.88 -13.95 1.00
N THR A 587 -47.90 -15.25 0.73
CA THR A 587 -46.84 -15.95 0.00
C THR A 587 -46.62 -15.36 -1.38
N THR A 588 -47.67 -15.17 -2.19
CA THR A 588 -47.51 -14.66 -3.56
C THR A 588 -46.93 -13.24 -3.56
N TYR A 589 -47.38 -12.38 -2.63
CA TYR A 589 -46.81 -11.05 -2.47
C TYR A 589 -45.32 -11.11 -2.10
N ASP A 590 -44.94 -11.92 -1.10
CA ASP A 590 -43.54 -12.03 -0.66
C ASP A 590 -42.64 -12.53 -1.81
N ALA A 591 -43.10 -13.54 -2.56
CA ALA A 591 -42.36 -14.06 -3.71
C ALA A 591 -42.19 -13.00 -4.81
N LEU A 592 -43.24 -12.22 -5.12
CA LEU A 592 -43.13 -11.11 -6.07
C LEU A 592 -42.21 -9.98 -5.55
N MET A 593 -42.16 -9.74 -4.25
CA MET A 593 -41.23 -8.76 -3.66
C MET A 593 -39.78 -9.24 -3.69
N VAL A 594 -39.53 -10.55 -3.58
CA VAL A 594 -38.20 -11.13 -3.83
C VAL A 594 -37.78 -10.81 -5.26
N LEU A 595 -38.64 -11.14 -6.23
CA LEU A 595 -38.40 -10.89 -7.66
C LEU A 595 -38.18 -9.41 -7.98
N ASP A 596 -38.98 -8.50 -7.41
CA ASP A 596 -38.81 -7.05 -7.55
C ASP A 596 -37.47 -6.57 -6.97
N THR A 597 -37.09 -7.07 -5.78
CA THR A 597 -35.82 -6.72 -5.13
C THR A 597 -34.62 -7.18 -5.95
N MET A 598 -34.70 -8.38 -6.54
CA MET A 598 -33.66 -8.94 -7.40
C MET A 598 -33.60 -8.19 -8.73
N GLY A 599 -34.73 -7.98 -9.39
CA GLY A 599 -34.81 -7.31 -10.68
C GLY A 599 -34.24 -5.89 -10.67
N ARG A 600 -34.43 -5.13 -9.58
CA ARG A 600 -33.80 -3.81 -9.41
C ARG A 600 -32.27 -3.84 -9.31
N ARG A 601 -31.68 -4.97 -8.88
CA ARG A 601 -30.22 -5.14 -8.77
C ARG A 601 -29.60 -5.59 -10.10
N ILE A 602 -30.39 -6.26 -10.94
CA ILE A 602 -29.98 -6.64 -12.28
C ILE A 602 -29.86 -5.34 -13.09
N SER A 603 -28.63 -4.90 -13.34
CA SER A 603 -28.38 -3.95 -14.42
C SER A 603 -28.82 -4.66 -15.69
N VAL A 604 -29.73 -4.06 -16.47
CA VAL A 604 -30.25 -4.61 -17.72
C VAL A 604 -29.09 -4.70 -18.72
N ARG A 605 -28.28 -5.74 -18.59
CA ARG A 605 -27.15 -6.07 -19.44
C ARG A 605 -27.15 -7.58 -19.57
N GLU A 606 -27.14 -8.00 -20.83
CA GLU A 606 -27.20 -9.37 -21.36
C GLU A 606 -28.61 -9.95 -21.55
N ASP A 607 -28.82 -10.57 -22.71
CA ASP A 607 -29.94 -11.43 -23.07
C ASP A 607 -29.93 -12.71 -22.23
N ARG A 608 -30.17 -12.58 -20.93
CA ARG A 608 -30.27 -13.71 -20.00
C ARG A 608 -31.73 -14.09 -19.81
N GLN A 609 -32.18 -15.07 -20.58
CA GLN A 609 -33.48 -15.69 -20.38
C GLN A 609 -33.47 -16.50 -19.08
N ILE A 610 -34.26 -16.09 -18.09
CA ILE A 610 -34.42 -16.85 -16.85
C ILE A 610 -35.43 -17.98 -17.06
N GLU A 611 -35.05 -19.19 -16.66
CA GLU A 611 -35.93 -20.36 -16.68
C GLU A 611 -37.19 -20.13 -15.83
N GLY A 612 -38.35 -20.51 -16.38
CA GLY A 612 -39.63 -20.38 -15.69
C GLY A 612 -40.23 -18.96 -15.72
N SER A 613 -39.52 -17.97 -16.27
CA SER A 613 -40.00 -16.58 -16.37
C SER A 613 -41.32 -16.42 -17.14
N GLN A 614 -41.68 -17.39 -17.99
CA GLN A 614 -42.98 -17.45 -18.68
C GLN A 614 -44.17 -17.54 -17.72
N LEU A 615 -43.99 -18.10 -16.51
CA LEU A 615 -45.04 -18.21 -15.50
C LEU A 615 -45.53 -16.84 -15.01
N LEU A 616 -44.75 -15.78 -15.21
CA LEU A 616 -45.14 -14.43 -14.80
C LEU A 616 -46.38 -13.93 -15.55
N ILE A 617 -46.62 -14.37 -16.79
CA ILE A 617 -47.84 -14.01 -17.54
C ILE A 617 -49.06 -14.59 -16.82
N ASP A 618 -49.01 -15.88 -16.46
CA ASP A 618 -50.07 -16.56 -15.73
C ASP A 618 -50.30 -15.92 -14.35
N ILE A 619 -49.23 -15.51 -13.67
CA ILE A 619 -49.30 -14.79 -12.39
C ILE A 619 -49.97 -13.42 -12.57
N VAL A 620 -49.68 -12.66 -13.64
CA VAL A 620 -50.36 -11.38 -13.92
C VAL A 620 -51.86 -11.61 -14.15
N GLN A 621 -52.23 -12.66 -14.90
CA GLN A 621 -53.62 -12.96 -15.24
C GLN A 621 -54.44 -13.42 -14.03
N SER A 622 -53.81 -14.18 -13.11
CA SER A 622 -54.44 -14.72 -11.90
C SER A 622 -54.25 -13.85 -10.65
N ALA A 623 -53.61 -12.67 -10.77
CA ALA A 623 -53.24 -11.83 -9.65
C ALA A 623 -54.46 -11.44 -8.77
N PRO A 624 -54.46 -11.73 -7.46
CA PRO A 624 -55.63 -11.54 -6.59
C PRO A 624 -55.89 -10.06 -6.24
N SER A 625 -54.94 -9.16 -6.52
CA SER A 625 -55.09 -7.73 -6.23
C SER A 625 -54.29 -6.90 -7.23
N ARG A 626 -54.61 -5.60 -7.31
CA ARG A 626 -53.83 -4.63 -8.08
C ARG A 626 -52.34 -4.64 -7.71
N GLY A 627 -51.99 -4.70 -6.43
CA GLY A 627 -50.59 -4.68 -5.98
C GLY A 627 -49.76 -5.86 -6.53
N HIS A 628 -50.34 -7.06 -6.47
CA HIS A 628 -49.75 -8.28 -7.04
C HIS A 628 -49.57 -8.15 -8.56
N MET A 629 -50.60 -7.67 -9.26
CA MET A 629 -50.54 -7.48 -10.72
C MET A 629 -49.40 -6.53 -11.11
N LEU A 630 -49.28 -5.37 -10.45
CA LEU A 630 -48.22 -4.40 -10.75
C LEU A 630 -46.82 -4.98 -10.47
N ALA A 631 -46.65 -5.75 -9.39
CA ALA A 631 -45.37 -6.38 -9.08
C ALA A 631 -44.98 -7.46 -10.09
N ALA A 632 -45.95 -8.26 -10.54
CA ALA A 632 -45.72 -9.25 -11.59
C ALA A 632 -45.40 -8.60 -12.95
N ILE A 633 -46.07 -7.50 -13.32
CA ILE A 633 -45.75 -6.74 -14.54
C ILE A 633 -44.33 -6.17 -14.52
N ARG A 634 -43.87 -5.59 -13.39
CA ARG A 634 -42.47 -5.14 -13.27
C ARG A 634 -41.48 -6.29 -13.43
N SER A 635 -41.80 -7.45 -12.85
CA SER A 635 -40.97 -8.64 -12.98
C SER A 635 -40.84 -9.12 -14.43
N LEU A 636 -41.90 -9.01 -15.24
CA LEU A 636 -41.82 -9.29 -16.68
C LEU A 636 -40.74 -8.42 -17.37
N GLY A 637 -40.70 -7.12 -17.05
CA GLY A 637 -39.69 -6.20 -17.56
C GLY A 637 -38.27 -6.56 -17.12
N TYR A 638 -38.07 -6.83 -15.83
CA TYR A 638 -36.74 -7.16 -15.30
C TYR A 638 -36.15 -8.45 -15.87
N PHE A 639 -36.98 -9.47 -16.11
CA PHE A 639 -36.51 -10.78 -16.56
C PHE A 639 -36.68 -11.04 -18.05
N ARG A 640 -37.16 -10.04 -18.81
CA ARG A 640 -37.43 -10.13 -20.26
C ARG A 640 -38.13 -11.45 -20.64
N SER A 641 -39.19 -11.80 -19.91
CA SER A 641 -39.88 -13.09 -20.07
C SER A 641 -40.26 -13.34 -21.54
N PRO A 642 -40.02 -14.55 -22.08
CA PRO A 642 -40.43 -14.90 -23.44
C PRO A 642 -41.93 -14.73 -23.64
N GLY A 643 -42.33 -14.15 -24.78
CA GLY A 643 -43.75 -13.92 -25.10
C GLY A 643 -44.41 -12.80 -24.30
N ALA A 644 -43.70 -12.15 -23.37
CA ALA A 644 -44.28 -11.08 -22.56
C ALA A 644 -44.35 -9.74 -23.29
N MET A 645 -43.53 -9.48 -24.31
CA MET A 645 -43.60 -8.25 -25.12
C MET A 645 -45.02 -8.02 -25.70
N PRO A 646 -45.62 -8.93 -26.48
CA PRO A 646 -46.96 -8.70 -27.03
C PRO A 646 -48.02 -8.59 -25.93
N PHE A 647 -47.87 -9.33 -24.82
CA PHE A 647 -48.75 -9.23 -23.66
C PHE A 647 -48.67 -7.86 -22.96
N LEU A 648 -47.47 -7.32 -22.77
CA LEU A 648 -47.25 -5.99 -22.19
C LEU A 648 -47.78 -4.90 -23.12
N ALA A 649 -47.62 -5.03 -24.43
CA ALA A 649 -48.20 -4.11 -25.41
C ALA A 649 -49.75 -4.11 -25.35
N GLU A 650 -50.38 -5.27 -25.21
CA GLU A 650 -51.83 -5.38 -25.00
C GLU A 650 -52.27 -4.70 -23.69
N LEU A 651 -51.51 -4.92 -22.61
CA LEU A 651 -51.78 -4.27 -21.32
C LEU A 651 -51.69 -2.74 -21.42
N LEU A 652 -50.70 -2.24 -22.17
CA LEU A 652 -50.51 -0.81 -22.43
C LEU A 652 -51.63 -0.23 -23.30
N ALA A 653 -52.11 -0.95 -24.32
CA ALA A 653 -53.15 -0.42 -25.21
C ALA A 653 -54.58 -0.54 -24.66
N GLY A 654 -54.89 -1.63 -23.97
CA GLY A 654 -56.28 -2.05 -23.72
C GLY A 654 -56.80 -1.87 -22.30
N ARG A 655 -55.94 -1.65 -21.29
CA ARG A 655 -56.37 -1.66 -19.87
C ARG A 655 -56.94 -0.32 -19.42
N ARG A 656 -58.06 -0.36 -18.70
CA ARG A 656 -58.70 0.83 -18.12
C ARG A 656 -57.84 1.52 -17.06
N ASP A 657 -57.15 0.75 -16.22
CA ASP A 657 -56.35 1.28 -15.10
C ASP A 657 -55.04 1.94 -15.61
N PRO A 658 -54.87 3.27 -15.46
CA PRO A 658 -53.66 3.96 -15.90
C PRO A 658 -52.38 3.48 -15.19
N LEU A 659 -52.46 2.97 -13.96
CA LEU A 659 -51.28 2.45 -13.26
C LEU A 659 -50.78 1.14 -13.88
N VAL A 660 -51.70 0.30 -14.36
CA VAL A 660 -51.34 -0.93 -15.09
C VAL A 660 -50.69 -0.57 -16.41
N ARG A 661 -51.29 0.36 -17.19
CA ARG A 661 -50.70 0.84 -18.45
C ARG A 661 -49.31 1.45 -18.23
N ARG A 662 -49.17 2.31 -17.23
CA ARG A 662 -47.89 2.91 -16.85
C ARG A 662 -46.83 1.85 -16.54
N THR A 663 -47.19 0.85 -15.71
CA THR A 663 -46.24 -0.22 -15.34
C THR A 663 -45.89 -1.10 -16.53
N ALA A 664 -46.82 -1.30 -17.46
CA ALA A 664 -46.55 -2.00 -18.72
C ALA A 664 -45.58 -1.20 -19.62
N ALA A 665 -45.74 0.14 -19.70
CA ALA A 665 -44.77 1.01 -20.39
C ALA A 665 -43.38 0.97 -19.73
N GLU A 666 -43.31 1.03 -18.40
CA GLU A 666 -42.04 0.88 -17.66
C GLU A 666 -41.38 -0.48 -17.97
N ALA A 667 -42.16 -1.57 -18.03
CA ALA A 667 -41.64 -2.90 -18.35
C ALA A 667 -41.18 -3.03 -19.82
N LEU A 668 -41.92 -2.47 -20.78
CA LEU A 668 -41.57 -2.47 -22.20
C LEU A 668 -40.26 -1.74 -22.51
N ALA A 669 -39.87 -0.76 -21.68
CA ALA A 669 -38.59 -0.06 -21.82
C ALA A 669 -37.37 -1.01 -21.75
N HIS A 670 -37.52 -2.17 -21.11
CA HIS A 670 -36.45 -3.15 -20.95
C HIS A 670 -36.32 -4.13 -22.12
N TYR A 671 -37.29 -4.15 -23.05
CA TYR A 671 -37.27 -5.05 -24.20
C TYR A 671 -36.59 -4.38 -25.40
N PRO A 672 -35.56 -4.97 -26.03
CA PRO A 672 -34.84 -4.33 -27.12
C PRO A 672 -35.63 -4.26 -28.44
N ASP A 673 -36.73 -5.01 -28.56
CA ASP A 673 -37.49 -5.19 -29.79
C ASP A 673 -38.06 -3.86 -30.34
N GLU A 674 -38.15 -3.76 -31.67
CA GLU A 674 -38.75 -2.61 -32.36
C GLU A 674 -40.23 -2.46 -31.98
N GLU A 675 -40.97 -3.56 -31.85
CA GLU A 675 -42.37 -3.54 -31.45
C GLU A 675 -42.57 -2.93 -30.06
N ALA A 676 -41.61 -3.11 -29.14
CA ALA A 676 -41.64 -2.48 -27.83
C ALA A 676 -41.43 -0.96 -27.95
N ARG A 677 -40.50 -0.51 -28.80
CA ARG A 677 -40.32 0.92 -29.12
C ARG A 677 -41.60 1.52 -29.70
N LEU A 678 -42.20 0.88 -30.71
CA LEU A 678 -43.42 1.36 -31.36
C LEU A 678 -44.61 1.41 -30.39
N ALA A 679 -44.72 0.45 -29.47
CA ALA A 679 -45.74 0.48 -28.42
C ALA A 679 -45.54 1.67 -27.46
N LEU A 680 -44.29 1.98 -27.09
CA LEU A 680 -43.96 3.15 -26.27
C LEU A 680 -44.22 4.46 -27.01
N GLU A 681 -43.89 4.55 -28.31
CA GLU A 681 -44.19 5.72 -29.14
C GLU A 681 -45.70 5.98 -29.22
N SER A 682 -46.50 4.93 -29.39
CA SER A 682 -47.96 5.05 -29.36
C SER A 682 -48.47 5.57 -28.00
N ALA A 683 -47.85 5.13 -26.90
CA ALA A 683 -48.21 5.54 -25.55
C ALA A 683 -47.84 7.00 -25.21
N LEU A 684 -47.05 7.69 -26.04
CA LEU A 684 -46.85 9.14 -25.93
C LEU A 684 -48.15 9.93 -26.16
N GLN A 685 -49.18 9.32 -26.73
CA GLN A 685 -50.50 9.91 -26.94
C GLN A 685 -51.53 9.47 -25.87
N ASP A 686 -51.11 8.75 -24.81
CA ASP A 686 -52.06 8.25 -23.80
C ASP A 686 -52.75 9.41 -23.05
N SER A 687 -54.05 9.21 -22.78
CA SER A 687 -54.87 10.13 -21.98
C SER A 687 -54.28 10.46 -20.59
N SER A 688 -53.57 9.52 -19.98
CA SER A 688 -52.97 9.65 -18.66
C SER A 688 -51.55 10.19 -18.75
N PRO A 689 -51.23 11.29 -18.05
CA PRO A 689 -49.88 11.85 -18.04
C PRO A 689 -48.85 10.89 -17.44
N ASP A 690 -49.25 10.09 -16.44
CA ASP A 690 -48.37 9.08 -15.85
C ASP A 690 -47.88 8.04 -16.88
N VAL A 691 -48.75 7.66 -17.81
CA VAL A 691 -48.42 6.70 -18.88
C VAL A 691 -47.50 7.36 -19.90
N ARG A 692 -47.80 8.60 -20.33
CA ARG A 692 -46.93 9.34 -21.25
C ARG A 692 -45.53 9.57 -20.68
N ILE A 693 -45.43 9.93 -19.40
CA ILE A 693 -44.16 10.12 -18.69
C ILE A 693 -43.37 8.82 -18.65
N ALA A 694 -44.02 7.69 -18.34
CA ALA A 694 -43.38 6.38 -18.37
C ALA A 694 -42.92 6.00 -19.78
N ALA A 695 -43.73 6.27 -20.81
CA ALA A 695 -43.39 6.01 -22.19
C ALA A 695 -42.15 6.80 -22.65
N VAL A 696 -42.13 8.12 -22.46
CA VAL A 696 -40.96 8.94 -22.84
C VAL A 696 -39.73 8.62 -21.99
N SER A 697 -39.91 8.28 -20.70
CA SER A 697 -38.80 7.81 -19.86
C SER A 697 -38.24 6.49 -20.36
N GLY A 698 -39.12 5.58 -20.79
CA GLY A 698 -38.75 4.29 -21.34
C GLY A 698 -37.98 4.45 -22.65
N LEU A 699 -38.46 5.29 -23.56
CA LEU A 699 -37.77 5.61 -24.81
C LEU A 699 -36.38 6.20 -24.55
N ALA A 700 -36.23 7.09 -23.57
CA ALA A 700 -34.97 7.76 -23.28
C ALA A 700 -33.82 6.83 -22.84
N VAL A 701 -34.14 5.70 -22.20
CA VAL A 701 -33.15 4.74 -21.66
C VAL A 701 -32.83 3.59 -22.60
N ARG A 702 -33.51 3.51 -23.75
CA ARG A 702 -33.25 2.48 -24.76
C ARG A 702 -32.01 2.81 -25.59
N ASP A 703 -31.41 1.74 -26.12
CA ASP A 703 -30.27 1.85 -27.04
C ASP A 703 -30.70 2.42 -28.41
N ASP A 704 -31.89 2.03 -28.89
CA ASP A 704 -32.54 2.52 -30.11
C ASP A 704 -33.41 3.77 -29.88
N ALA A 705 -33.05 4.61 -28.92
CA ALA A 705 -33.80 5.82 -28.63
C ALA A 705 -33.72 6.85 -29.77
N GLU A 706 -32.66 6.84 -30.58
CA GLU A 706 -32.50 7.78 -31.70
C GLU A 706 -33.64 7.68 -32.72
N GLN A 707 -34.18 6.48 -32.93
CA GLN A 707 -35.28 6.20 -33.83
C GLN A 707 -36.58 6.88 -33.40
N SER A 708 -36.74 7.20 -32.11
CA SER A 708 -37.94 7.84 -31.56
C SER A 708 -37.87 9.37 -31.50
N VAL A 709 -36.82 10.00 -32.04
CA VAL A 709 -36.63 11.46 -31.97
C VAL A 709 -37.82 12.23 -32.56
N ALA A 710 -38.36 11.81 -33.71
CA ALA A 710 -39.51 12.46 -34.32
C ALA A 710 -40.77 12.37 -33.44
N ALA A 711 -41.08 11.17 -32.94
CA ALA A 711 -42.21 10.94 -32.05
C ALA A 711 -42.09 11.73 -30.73
N VAL A 712 -40.88 11.84 -30.19
CA VAL A 712 -40.61 12.61 -28.97
C VAL A 712 -40.70 14.11 -29.20
N ILE A 713 -40.34 14.63 -30.39
CA ILE A 713 -40.59 16.03 -30.76
C ILE A 713 -42.10 16.30 -30.80
N ASP A 714 -42.88 15.45 -31.46
CA ASP A 714 -44.33 15.61 -31.56
C ASP A 714 -45.01 15.57 -30.19
N TYR A 715 -44.62 14.62 -29.35
CA TYR A 715 -45.00 14.56 -27.94
C TYR A 715 -44.64 15.85 -27.21
N ALA A 716 -43.37 16.27 -27.31
CA ALA A 716 -42.86 17.42 -26.60
C ALA A 716 -43.55 18.71 -27.03
N ARG A 717 -44.08 18.83 -28.26
CA ARG A 717 -44.84 20.01 -28.74
C ARG A 717 -46.14 20.22 -27.98
N VAL A 718 -46.88 19.14 -27.66
CA VAL A 718 -48.19 19.20 -27.01
C VAL A 718 -48.18 18.95 -25.51
N GLU A 719 -47.10 18.38 -24.96
CA GLU A 719 -47.02 18.05 -23.53
C GLU A 719 -47.00 19.28 -22.62
N THR A 720 -47.70 19.17 -21.49
CA THR A 720 -47.84 20.19 -20.45
C THR A 720 -47.17 19.79 -19.13
N TRP A 721 -46.99 18.49 -18.86
CA TRP A 721 -46.39 18.00 -17.64
C TRP A 721 -44.87 18.16 -17.66
N SER A 722 -44.35 18.90 -16.68
CA SER A 722 -42.93 19.23 -16.60
C SER A 722 -42.04 17.98 -16.55
N GLN A 723 -42.45 16.93 -15.83
CA GLN A 723 -41.67 15.69 -15.75
C GLN A 723 -41.49 15.02 -17.12
N GLY A 724 -42.55 15.00 -17.93
CA GLY A 724 -42.51 14.47 -19.30
C GLY A 724 -41.56 15.27 -20.18
N LEU A 725 -41.61 16.61 -20.07
CA LEU A 725 -40.69 17.49 -20.80
C LEU A 725 -39.22 17.36 -20.35
N HIS A 726 -38.95 17.11 -19.07
CA HIS A 726 -37.58 16.85 -18.60
C HIS A 726 -37.01 15.60 -19.27
N ASN A 727 -37.80 14.52 -19.36
CA ASN A 727 -37.39 13.29 -20.00
C ASN A 727 -37.24 13.48 -21.52
N ALA A 728 -38.21 14.12 -22.17
CA ALA A 728 -38.18 14.39 -23.62
C ALA A 728 -36.97 15.25 -24.01
N TYR A 729 -36.79 16.41 -23.39
CA TYR A 729 -35.67 17.29 -23.72
C TYR A 729 -34.32 16.69 -23.32
N GLY A 730 -34.26 15.93 -22.22
CA GLY A 730 -33.06 15.18 -21.84
C GLY A 730 -32.65 14.18 -22.92
N MET A 731 -33.61 13.39 -23.41
CA MET A 731 -33.39 12.47 -24.52
C MET A 731 -32.96 13.20 -25.79
N LEU A 732 -33.69 14.24 -26.20
CA LEU A 732 -33.40 15.00 -27.43
C LEU A 732 -32.03 15.68 -27.39
N ALA A 733 -31.60 16.16 -26.21
CA ALA A 733 -30.28 16.79 -26.06
C ALA A 733 -29.13 15.77 -26.14
N LEU A 734 -29.35 14.53 -25.66
CA LEU A 734 -28.37 13.45 -25.66
C LEU A 734 -28.25 12.71 -27.00
N ARG A 735 -29.17 12.89 -27.95
CA ARG A 735 -29.15 12.22 -29.26
C ARG A 735 -28.71 13.21 -30.34
N GLU A 736 -27.68 12.86 -31.10
CA GLU A 736 -26.99 13.78 -32.04
C GLU A 736 -27.75 14.02 -33.35
N ARG A 737 -29.05 14.33 -33.26
CA ARG A 737 -29.91 14.59 -34.42
C ARG A 737 -30.02 16.08 -34.72
N PRO A 738 -29.76 16.52 -35.97
CA PRO A 738 -29.98 17.91 -36.36
C PRO A 738 -31.40 18.40 -36.09
N GLU A 739 -32.41 17.54 -36.26
CA GLU A 739 -33.82 17.89 -36.03
C GLU A 739 -34.10 18.14 -34.54
N ALA A 740 -33.46 17.37 -33.64
CA ALA A 740 -33.59 17.55 -32.20
C ALA A 740 -32.94 18.86 -31.71
N ALA A 741 -31.73 19.16 -32.21
CA ALA A 741 -31.03 20.40 -31.90
C ALA A 741 -31.82 21.62 -32.40
N ALA A 742 -32.31 21.58 -33.64
CA ALA A 742 -33.14 22.63 -34.22
C ALA A 742 -34.42 22.86 -33.40
N TYR A 743 -35.09 21.79 -32.97
CA TYR A 743 -36.29 21.89 -32.15
C TYR A 743 -36.01 22.48 -30.75
N LEU A 744 -34.95 22.05 -30.07
CA LEU A 744 -34.58 22.64 -28.77
C LEU A 744 -34.22 24.12 -28.90
N ALA A 745 -33.50 24.51 -29.96
CA ALA A 745 -33.22 25.91 -30.27
C ALA A 745 -34.51 26.70 -30.58
N GLU A 746 -35.46 26.14 -31.35
CA GLU A 746 -36.79 26.70 -31.61
C GLU A 746 -37.55 26.96 -30.30
N VAL A 747 -37.58 25.99 -29.38
CA VAL A 747 -38.23 26.12 -28.07
C VAL A 747 -37.61 27.26 -27.26
N VAL A 748 -36.27 27.36 -27.22
CA VAL A 748 -35.57 28.43 -26.51
C VAL A 748 -35.86 29.79 -27.15
N ALA A 749 -35.78 29.89 -28.48
CA ALA A 749 -35.99 31.14 -29.22
C ALA A 749 -37.43 31.66 -29.10
N THR A 750 -38.43 30.79 -29.23
CA THR A 750 -39.84 31.19 -29.32
C THR A 750 -40.56 31.21 -27.97
N GLN A 751 -40.08 30.44 -26.99
CA GLN A 751 -40.75 30.26 -25.69
C GLN A 751 -39.88 30.66 -24.50
N ILE A 752 -38.96 31.61 -24.70
CA ILE A 752 -37.95 32.05 -23.71
C ILE A 752 -38.53 32.45 -22.35
N ARG A 753 -39.81 32.87 -22.30
CA ARG A 753 -40.52 33.29 -21.07
C ARG A 753 -41.14 32.14 -20.29
N THR A 754 -41.12 30.93 -20.82
CA THR A 754 -41.81 29.76 -20.26
C THR A 754 -40.84 28.83 -19.53
N GLN A 755 -41.39 27.98 -18.67
CA GLN A 755 -40.62 26.92 -18.03
C GLN A 755 -40.03 25.92 -19.05
N ARG A 756 -40.61 25.81 -20.25
CA ARG A 756 -40.15 24.89 -21.31
C ARG A 756 -38.76 25.25 -21.80
N ALA A 757 -38.51 26.54 -22.05
CA ALA A 757 -37.18 27.03 -22.40
C ALA A 757 -36.14 26.76 -21.29
N ILE A 758 -36.50 26.92 -20.02
CA ILE A 758 -35.61 26.62 -18.88
C ILE A 758 -35.27 25.12 -18.83
N ILE A 759 -36.26 24.23 -19.02
CA ILE A 759 -36.03 22.78 -19.05
C ILE A 759 -35.15 22.40 -20.24
N ALA A 760 -35.40 22.97 -21.43
CA ALA A 760 -34.62 22.73 -22.63
C ALA A 760 -33.15 23.17 -22.46
N MET A 761 -32.90 24.38 -21.95
CA MET A 761 -31.55 24.86 -21.67
C MET A 761 -30.82 24.00 -20.64
N ARG A 762 -31.51 23.53 -19.59
CA ARG A 762 -30.92 22.61 -18.61
C ARG A 762 -30.59 21.24 -19.21
N ALA A 763 -31.43 20.75 -20.12
CA ALA A 763 -31.17 19.49 -20.83
C ALA A 763 -29.94 19.62 -21.73
N LEU A 764 -29.86 20.67 -22.54
CA LEU A 764 -28.70 21.00 -23.37
C LEU A 764 -27.42 21.08 -22.52
N ARG A 765 -27.47 21.80 -21.39
CA ARG A 765 -26.32 21.93 -20.48
C ARG A 765 -25.87 20.59 -19.88
N ARG A 766 -26.80 19.70 -19.53
CA ARG A 766 -26.46 18.36 -18.99
C ARG A 766 -25.86 17.44 -20.07
N ALA A 767 -26.26 17.63 -21.31
CA ALA A 767 -25.75 16.89 -22.46
C ALA A 767 -24.48 17.53 -23.08
N ASP A 768 -23.92 18.55 -22.41
CA ASP A 768 -22.77 19.32 -22.90
C ASP A 768 -22.96 19.91 -24.31
N ARG A 769 -24.17 20.42 -24.59
CA ARG A 769 -24.56 20.98 -25.88
C ARG A 769 -24.71 22.49 -25.81
N ALA A 770 -23.99 23.19 -26.68
CA ALA A 770 -24.10 24.63 -26.86
C ALA A 770 -25.32 25.03 -27.69
N LEU A 771 -25.77 26.28 -27.52
CA LEU A 771 -26.66 26.96 -28.46
C LEU A 771 -25.85 27.83 -29.40
N ASP A 772 -26.43 28.17 -30.56
CA ASP A 772 -25.84 29.16 -31.47
C ASP A 772 -25.57 30.49 -30.71
N PRO A 773 -24.32 30.98 -30.69
CA PRO A 773 -23.97 32.19 -29.95
C PRO A 773 -24.72 33.45 -30.43
N GLY A 774 -25.06 33.53 -31.72
CA GLY A 774 -25.84 34.64 -32.27
C GLY A 774 -27.27 34.66 -31.75
N LEU A 775 -27.91 33.48 -31.64
CA LEU A 775 -29.19 33.33 -30.97
C LEU A 775 -29.08 33.73 -29.49
N VAL A 776 -28.02 33.30 -28.79
CA VAL A 776 -27.82 33.65 -27.39
C VAL A 776 -27.66 35.16 -27.21
N ASP A 777 -26.86 35.84 -28.03
CA ASP A 777 -26.70 37.30 -27.97
C ASP A 777 -28.04 38.03 -28.17
N THR A 778 -28.80 37.61 -29.18
CA THR A 778 -30.13 38.17 -29.47
C THR A 778 -31.07 38.03 -28.26
N LEU A 779 -31.10 36.85 -27.64
CA LEU A 779 -31.96 36.58 -26.49
C LEU A 779 -31.46 37.29 -25.23
N LEU A 780 -30.15 37.36 -25.01
CA LEU A 780 -29.57 38.08 -23.87
C LEU A 780 -29.93 39.55 -23.90
N ARG A 781 -29.91 40.21 -25.06
CA ARG A 781 -30.24 41.65 -25.20
C ARG A 781 -31.74 41.97 -25.22
N SER A 782 -32.59 40.96 -25.39
CA SER A 782 -34.04 41.16 -25.46
C SER A 782 -34.64 41.53 -24.10
N GLU A 783 -35.35 42.65 -24.03
CA GLU A 783 -36.08 43.10 -22.82
C GLU A 783 -37.10 42.08 -22.32
N THR A 784 -37.60 41.21 -23.22
CA THR A 784 -38.62 40.22 -22.89
C THR A 784 -38.07 38.97 -22.20
N THR A 785 -36.74 38.77 -22.22
CA THR A 785 -36.06 37.59 -21.66
C THR A 785 -36.02 37.66 -20.13
N PRO A 786 -36.61 36.69 -19.40
CA PRO A 786 -36.56 36.68 -17.95
C PRO A 786 -35.14 36.50 -17.42
N TYR A 787 -34.89 37.07 -16.24
CA TYR A 787 -33.62 36.93 -15.52
C TYR A 787 -33.15 35.47 -15.38
N ALA A 788 -34.05 34.56 -15.00
CA ALA A 788 -33.72 33.14 -14.86
C ALA A 788 -33.26 32.50 -16.19
N ALA A 789 -33.81 32.94 -17.32
CA ALA A 789 -33.41 32.47 -18.64
C ALA A 789 -32.04 33.04 -19.04
N ARG A 790 -31.77 34.32 -18.75
CA ARG A 790 -30.46 34.97 -18.98
C ARG A 790 -29.33 34.22 -18.30
N ARG A 791 -29.53 33.80 -17.04
CA ARG A 791 -28.55 32.97 -16.33
C ARG A 791 -28.27 31.64 -17.05
N GLN A 792 -29.30 30.94 -17.53
CA GLN A 792 -29.10 29.68 -18.24
C GLN A 792 -28.42 29.88 -19.61
N LEU A 793 -28.72 30.98 -20.30
CA LEU A 793 -28.07 31.34 -21.56
C LEU A 793 -26.56 31.60 -21.36
N VAL A 794 -26.19 32.31 -20.29
CA VAL A 794 -24.77 32.52 -19.93
C VAL A 794 -24.07 31.21 -19.61
N ASP A 795 -24.69 30.32 -18.85
CA ASP A 795 -24.13 28.99 -18.58
C ASP A 795 -23.87 28.21 -19.88
N LEU A 796 -24.78 28.28 -20.86
CA LEU A 796 -24.66 27.59 -22.15
C LEU A 796 -23.56 28.19 -23.04
N LEU A 797 -23.29 29.49 -22.97
CA LEU A 797 -22.15 30.10 -23.66
C LEU A 797 -20.81 29.53 -23.19
N GLY A 798 -20.73 29.10 -21.92
CA GLY A 798 -19.54 28.43 -21.38
C GLY A 798 -19.24 27.07 -22.01
N LEU A 799 -20.22 26.47 -22.71
CA LEU A 799 -20.07 25.19 -23.42
C LEU A 799 -19.70 25.38 -24.89
N ASP A 800 -20.07 26.52 -25.48
CA ASP A 800 -19.65 26.87 -26.82
C ASP A 800 -18.12 27.02 -26.89
N ARG A 801 -17.52 26.65 -28.01
CA ARG A 801 -16.08 26.77 -28.27
C ARG A 801 -15.76 27.73 -29.42
N SER A 802 -16.77 28.37 -30.03
CA SER A 802 -16.56 29.33 -31.12
C SER A 802 -15.92 30.64 -30.62
N PRO A 803 -15.21 31.39 -31.48
CA PRO A 803 -14.72 32.73 -31.14
C PRO A 803 -15.83 33.73 -30.80
N THR A 804 -17.00 33.58 -31.41
CA THR A 804 -18.18 34.43 -31.15
C THR A 804 -18.67 34.26 -29.71
N GLY A 805 -18.77 33.03 -29.23
CA GLY A 805 -19.16 32.76 -27.83
C GLY A 805 -18.15 33.30 -26.82
N GLU A 806 -16.85 33.21 -27.13
CA GLU A 806 -15.79 33.82 -26.30
C GLU A 806 -15.92 35.33 -26.23
N ALA A 807 -16.11 36.00 -27.38
CA ALA A 807 -16.28 37.44 -27.44
C ALA A 807 -17.51 37.89 -26.61
N LEU A 808 -18.60 37.12 -26.62
CA LEU A 808 -19.79 37.42 -25.83
C LEU A 808 -19.56 37.24 -24.31
N LEU A 809 -18.86 36.19 -23.90
CA LEU A 809 -18.50 35.98 -22.49
C LEU A 809 -17.52 37.05 -21.98
N LEU A 810 -16.54 37.43 -22.81
CA LEU A 810 -15.63 38.52 -22.48
C LEU A 810 -16.36 39.85 -22.36
N ALA A 811 -17.31 40.13 -23.26
CA ALA A 811 -18.17 41.31 -23.13
C ALA A 811 -18.97 41.29 -21.82
N LEU A 812 -19.51 40.14 -21.41
CA LEU A 812 -20.25 39.98 -20.16
C LEU A 812 -19.42 40.28 -18.89
N VAL A 813 -18.11 40.03 -18.91
CA VAL A 813 -17.25 40.26 -17.73
C VAL A 813 -16.40 41.52 -17.82
N ASN A 814 -16.31 42.16 -19.00
CA ASN A 814 -15.54 43.38 -19.20
C ASN A 814 -16.42 44.62 -19.43
N GLU A 815 -17.68 44.47 -19.84
CA GLU A 815 -18.59 45.58 -20.15
C GLU A 815 -19.55 45.93 -19.01
N ASP A 816 -20.11 47.14 -19.12
CA ASP A 816 -21.24 47.61 -18.32
C ASP A 816 -22.51 46.80 -18.67
N LEU A 817 -22.89 45.89 -17.76
CA LEU A 817 -24.03 44.98 -17.86
C LEU A 817 -25.39 45.69 -18.02
N ASN A 818 -25.44 47.01 -17.82
CA ASN A 818 -26.59 47.88 -18.10
C ASN A 818 -27.11 47.76 -19.55
N ARG A 819 -26.34 47.19 -20.48
CA ARG A 819 -26.73 46.99 -21.90
C ARG A 819 -27.39 45.66 -22.22
N ILE A 820 -27.44 44.74 -21.26
CA ILE A 820 -28.02 43.41 -21.48
C ILE A 820 -29.52 43.43 -21.19
N GLY A 821 -30.04 44.39 -20.43
CA GLY A 821 -31.48 44.63 -20.27
C GLY A 821 -31.78 45.43 -19.01
N ASP A 822 -33.07 45.65 -18.73
CA ASP A 822 -33.51 46.31 -17.49
C ASP A 822 -33.37 45.36 -16.28
N LEU A 823 -32.16 45.27 -15.76
CA LEU A 823 -31.78 44.40 -14.65
C LEU A 823 -31.40 45.26 -13.43
N THR A 824 -31.85 44.85 -12.25
CA THR A 824 -31.40 45.45 -10.99
C THR A 824 -29.91 45.19 -10.78
N ASP A 825 -29.20 46.05 -10.04
CA ASP A 825 -27.77 45.89 -9.71
C ASP A 825 -27.44 44.49 -9.16
N GLU A 826 -28.29 43.92 -8.30
CA GLU A 826 -28.11 42.56 -7.76
C GLU A 826 -28.16 41.47 -8.87
N GLN A 827 -29.09 41.61 -9.80
CA GLN A 827 -29.23 40.70 -10.94
C GLN A 827 -28.03 40.80 -11.88
N GLN A 828 -27.54 42.01 -12.12
CA GLN A 828 -26.33 42.25 -12.91
C GLN A 828 -25.12 41.58 -12.25
N GLU A 829 -24.93 41.78 -10.94
CA GLU A 829 -23.84 41.15 -10.19
C GLU A 829 -23.85 39.62 -10.28
N VAL A 830 -25.04 39.00 -10.19
CA VAL A 830 -25.13 37.55 -10.34
C VAL A 830 -24.83 37.11 -11.78
N LEU A 831 -25.24 37.85 -12.80
CA LEU A 831 -24.87 37.52 -14.20
C LEU A 831 -23.37 37.68 -14.44
N TYR A 832 -22.73 38.70 -13.86
CA TYR A 832 -21.28 38.87 -13.87
C TYR A 832 -20.57 37.63 -13.31
N ARG A 833 -20.96 37.20 -12.10
CA ARG A 833 -20.40 36.00 -11.45
C ARG A 833 -20.63 34.73 -12.26
N ASN A 834 -21.81 34.58 -12.87
CA ASN A 834 -22.10 33.46 -13.77
C ASN A 834 -21.22 33.51 -15.03
N GLY A 835 -20.96 34.69 -15.57
CA GLY A 835 -20.04 34.90 -16.70
C GLY A 835 -18.61 34.46 -16.38
N LEU A 836 -18.09 34.83 -15.20
CA LEU A 836 -16.79 34.35 -14.72
C LEU A 836 -16.74 32.82 -14.58
N MET A 837 -17.81 32.20 -14.08
CA MET A 837 -17.90 30.73 -13.98
C MET A 837 -17.98 30.08 -15.36
N ALA A 838 -18.72 30.66 -16.30
CA ALA A 838 -18.83 30.18 -17.68
C ALA A 838 -17.50 30.28 -18.43
N LEU A 839 -16.73 31.35 -18.23
CA LEU A 839 -15.35 31.46 -18.75
C LEU A 839 -14.45 30.35 -18.22
N GLY A 840 -14.53 30.05 -16.92
CA GLY A 840 -13.80 28.93 -16.32
C GLY A 840 -14.18 27.57 -16.93
N HIS A 841 -15.48 27.33 -17.12
CA HIS A 841 -15.99 26.12 -17.79
C HIS A 841 -15.54 26.00 -19.26
N ARG A 842 -15.40 27.13 -19.94
CA ARG A 842 -14.90 27.23 -21.32
C ARG A 842 -13.40 26.95 -21.44
N ARG A 843 -12.63 27.06 -20.36
CA ARG A 843 -11.20 26.66 -20.32
C ARG A 843 -10.35 27.26 -21.45
N SER A 844 -10.63 28.49 -21.88
CA SER A 844 -9.81 29.13 -22.92
C SER A 844 -8.63 29.88 -22.31
N GLU A 845 -7.55 30.03 -23.08
CA GLU A 845 -6.35 30.77 -22.68
C GLU A 845 -6.67 32.22 -22.33
N VAL A 846 -7.46 32.91 -23.16
CA VAL A 846 -7.91 34.28 -22.90
C VAL A 846 -8.72 34.36 -21.60
N GLY A 847 -9.47 33.31 -21.27
CA GLY A 847 -10.18 33.20 -20.00
C GLY A 847 -9.24 33.16 -18.79
N ILE A 848 -8.06 32.54 -18.90
CA ILE A 848 -7.05 32.51 -17.82
C ILE A 848 -6.62 33.93 -17.50
N ASP A 849 -6.27 34.71 -18.52
CA ASP A 849 -5.78 36.08 -18.36
C ASP A 849 -6.82 36.96 -17.65
N VAL A 850 -8.08 36.89 -18.08
CA VAL A 850 -9.17 37.66 -17.49
C VAL A 850 -9.45 37.22 -16.05
N LEU A 851 -9.50 35.91 -15.77
CA LEU A 851 -9.72 35.41 -14.42
C LEU A 851 -8.56 35.77 -13.47
N MET A 852 -7.33 35.77 -13.97
CA MET A 852 -6.16 36.21 -13.21
C MET A 852 -6.16 37.72 -12.95
N ASP A 853 -6.61 38.53 -13.92
CA ASP A 853 -6.79 39.97 -13.75
C ASP A 853 -7.83 40.26 -12.65
N VAL A 854 -9.01 39.62 -12.74
CA VAL A 854 -10.08 39.72 -11.73
C VAL A 854 -9.56 39.32 -10.34
N LEU A 855 -8.81 38.21 -10.25
CA LEU A 855 -8.22 37.75 -8.99
C LEU A 855 -7.25 38.77 -8.37
N GLN A 856 -6.46 39.46 -9.20
CA GLN A 856 -5.43 40.40 -8.74
C GLN A 856 -5.99 41.78 -8.41
N ASN A 857 -6.92 42.27 -9.25
CA ASN A 857 -7.24 43.70 -9.33
C ASN A 857 -8.64 44.06 -8.81
N GLU A 858 -9.62 43.14 -8.77
CA GLU A 858 -10.98 43.48 -8.32
C GLU A 858 -11.02 43.90 -6.84
N PRO A 859 -11.73 44.96 -6.43
CA PRO A 859 -11.78 45.35 -5.03
C PRO A 859 -12.64 44.42 -4.16
N GLU A 860 -13.63 43.75 -4.75
CA GLU A 860 -14.59 42.90 -4.03
C GLU A 860 -14.05 41.48 -3.84
N ILE A 861 -13.99 41.03 -2.58
CA ILE A 861 -13.44 39.72 -2.22
C ILE A 861 -14.24 38.57 -2.84
N GLU A 862 -15.57 38.71 -2.95
CA GLU A 862 -16.45 37.67 -3.49
C GLU A 862 -16.19 37.40 -4.98
N ARG A 863 -15.91 38.44 -5.76
CA ARG A 863 -15.54 38.33 -7.18
C ARG A 863 -14.20 37.61 -7.36
N ARG A 864 -13.20 37.91 -6.51
CA ARG A 864 -11.92 37.19 -6.46
C ARG A 864 -12.10 35.71 -6.11
N GLN A 865 -12.98 35.39 -5.17
CA GLN A 865 -13.31 34.00 -4.81
C GLN A 865 -14.00 33.25 -5.95
N ILE A 866 -14.85 33.92 -6.74
CA ILE A 866 -15.46 33.33 -7.93
C ILE A 866 -14.37 33.07 -8.99
N ALA A 867 -13.47 34.01 -9.25
CA ALA A 867 -12.36 33.80 -10.18
C ALA A 867 -11.47 32.61 -9.80
N LEU A 868 -11.15 32.45 -8.50
CA LEU A 868 -10.41 31.27 -8.00
C LEU A 868 -11.18 29.95 -8.22
N ARG A 869 -12.50 29.96 -8.05
CA ARG A 869 -13.34 28.78 -8.36
C ARG A 869 -13.36 28.51 -9.86
N SER A 870 -13.48 29.53 -10.70
CA SER A 870 -13.44 29.39 -12.15
C SER A 870 -12.11 28.81 -12.64
N LEU A 871 -10.99 29.26 -12.09
CA LEU A 871 -9.66 28.72 -12.43
C LEU A 871 -9.50 27.23 -12.05
N SER A 872 -10.26 26.73 -11.08
CA SER A 872 -10.24 25.30 -10.71
C SER A 872 -10.80 24.36 -11.77
N PHE A 873 -11.50 24.88 -12.80
CA PHE A 873 -11.98 24.08 -13.92
C PHE A 873 -10.89 23.75 -14.94
N TYR A 874 -9.76 24.45 -14.92
CA TYR A 874 -8.65 24.21 -15.82
C TYR A 874 -7.84 22.97 -15.42
N ALA A 875 -7.20 22.35 -16.41
CA ALA A 875 -6.21 21.29 -16.25
C ALA A 875 -4.93 21.73 -16.98
N ASP A 876 -4.32 22.82 -16.50
CA ASP A 876 -3.24 23.52 -17.19
C ASP A 876 -2.15 23.96 -16.20
N GLU A 877 -0.90 23.60 -16.49
CA GLU A 877 0.29 23.96 -15.70
C GLU A 877 0.51 25.47 -15.64
N GLN A 878 0.15 26.21 -16.70
CA GLN A 878 0.22 27.67 -16.70
C GLN A 878 -0.59 28.26 -15.54
N VAL A 879 -1.79 27.72 -15.29
CA VAL A 879 -2.67 28.18 -14.19
C VAL A 879 -2.02 27.92 -12.83
N VAL A 880 -1.41 26.75 -12.64
CA VAL A 880 -0.70 26.40 -11.39
C VAL A 880 0.43 27.40 -11.13
N ASN A 881 1.26 27.66 -12.15
CA ASN A 881 2.39 28.57 -12.05
C ASN A 881 1.96 30.01 -11.73
N LEU A 882 0.91 30.50 -12.39
CA LEU A 882 0.36 31.84 -12.14
C LEU A 882 -0.21 31.97 -10.73
N LEU A 883 -0.97 30.98 -10.25
CA LEU A 883 -1.54 30.97 -8.91
C LEU A 883 -0.47 30.87 -7.81
N GLN A 884 0.58 30.09 -8.04
CA GLN A 884 1.71 29.98 -7.12
C GLN A 884 2.52 31.26 -7.03
N ALA A 885 2.81 31.89 -8.17
CA ALA A 885 3.49 33.18 -8.20
C ALA A 885 2.68 34.25 -7.42
N TRP A 886 1.35 34.21 -7.53
CA TRP A 886 0.46 35.12 -6.83
C TRP A 886 0.28 34.79 -5.34
N SER A 887 0.51 33.55 -4.90
CA SER A 887 0.25 33.10 -3.51
C SER A 887 0.91 33.95 -2.42
N THR A 888 2.10 34.49 -2.71
CA THR A 888 2.84 35.36 -1.78
C THR A 888 2.19 36.74 -1.60
N LYS A 889 1.37 37.17 -2.55
CA LYS A 889 0.65 38.45 -2.57
C LYS A 889 -0.83 38.29 -2.19
N ALA A 890 -1.30 37.05 -2.00
CA ALA A 890 -2.70 36.76 -1.74
C ALA A 890 -3.17 37.29 -0.37
N PRO A 891 -4.33 37.98 -0.31
CA PRO A 891 -5.00 38.32 0.94
C PRO A 891 -5.23 37.10 1.82
N ALA A 892 -5.20 37.27 3.15
CA ALA A 892 -5.32 36.15 4.09
C ALA A 892 -6.61 35.34 3.88
N GLU A 893 -7.69 36.03 3.52
CA GLU A 893 -9.04 35.51 3.30
C GLU A 893 -9.15 34.57 2.09
N LEU A 894 -8.17 34.58 1.17
CA LEU A 894 -8.16 33.76 -0.05
C LEU A 894 -7.14 32.63 -0.02
N ARG A 895 -6.26 32.57 0.99
CA ARG A 895 -5.12 31.64 1.00
C ARG A 895 -5.55 30.18 1.00
N ASP A 896 -6.53 29.82 1.82
CA ASP A 896 -7.01 28.45 1.92
C ASP A 896 -7.65 27.98 0.60
N GLN A 897 -8.53 28.82 0.05
CA GLN A 897 -9.19 28.55 -1.23
C GLN A 897 -8.20 28.52 -2.40
N LEU A 898 -7.17 29.37 -2.39
CA LEU A 898 -6.11 29.37 -3.39
C LEU A 898 -5.33 28.05 -3.38
N LEU A 899 -4.95 27.55 -2.20
CA LEU A 899 -4.24 26.28 -2.05
C LEU A 899 -5.13 25.10 -2.51
N GLU A 900 -6.42 25.13 -2.18
CA GLU A 900 -7.40 24.15 -2.67
C GLU A 900 -7.53 24.18 -4.20
N THR A 901 -7.63 25.37 -4.80
CA THR A 901 -7.68 25.54 -6.25
C THR A 901 -6.41 24.99 -6.92
N ILE A 902 -5.21 25.31 -6.40
CA ILE A 902 -3.93 24.78 -6.92
C ILE A 902 -3.93 23.24 -6.86
N GLY A 903 -4.34 22.67 -5.73
CA GLY A 903 -4.46 21.22 -5.58
C GLY A 903 -5.45 20.59 -6.56
N THR A 904 -6.59 21.24 -6.77
CA THR A 904 -7.63 20.79 -7.70
C THR A 904 -7.14 20.79 -9.14
N VAL A 905 -6.49 21.87 -9.59
CA VAL A 905 -5.93 21.96 -10.95
C VAL A 905 -4.86 20.90 -11.17
N ARG A 906 -3.95 20.71 -10.21
CA ARG A 906 -2.92 19.63 -10.27
C ARG A 906 -3.52 18.24 -10.36
N ASN A 907 -4.53 17.95 -9.55
CA ASN A 907 -5.22 16.67 -9.61
C ASN A 907 -5.88 16.45 -10.98
N ARG A 908 -6.45 17.49 -11.59
CA ARG A 908 -7.02 17.41 -12.94
C ARG A 908 -5.97 17.18 -14.01
N ILE A 909 -4.80 17.82 -13.92
CA ILE A 909 -3.64 17.55 -14.80
C ILE A 909 -3.26 16.08 -14.70
N ASN A 910 -3.02 15.58 -13.48
CA ASN A 910 -2.66 14.17 -13.26
C ASN A 910 -3.71 13.19 -13.79
N ILE A 911 -5.01 13.49 -13.65
CA ILE A 911 -6.09 12.65 -14.19
C ILE A 911 -6.10 12.67 -15.71
N ARG A 912 -5.89 13.84 -16.34
CA ARG A 912 -5.81 13.95 -17.81
C ARG A 912 -4.63 13.16 -18.33
N ASP A 913 -3.44 13.38 -17.77
CA ASP A 913 -2.21 12.73 -18.22
C ASP A 913 -2.31 11.20 -18.05
N ALA A 914 -2.88 10.72 -16.94
CA ALA A 914 -3.14 9.29 -16.74
C ALA A 914 -4.20 8.73 -17.71
N GLY A 915 -5.15 9.56 -18.16
CA GLY A 915 -6.14 9.18 -19.18
C GLY A 915 -5.50 9.04 -20.56
N GLU A 916 -4.64 9.97 -20.95
CA GLU A 916 -3.85 9.92 -22.19
C GLU A 916 -2.91 8.71 -22.20
N ASP A 917 -2.29 8.37 -21.06
CA ASP A 917 -1.49 7.15 -20.91
C ASP A 917 -2.32 5.88 -21.11
N ILE A 918 -3.57 5.86 -20.64
CA ILE A 918 -4.49 4.72 -20.81
C ILE A 918 -4.98 4.62 -22.26
N GLU A 919 -5.33 5.73 -22.91
CA GLU A 919 -5.72 5.73 -24.32
C GLU A 919 -4.55 5.32 -25.22
N SER A 920 -3.34 5.82 -24.96
CA SER A 920 -2.12 5.37 -25.65
C SER A 920 -1.85 3.88 -25.45
N LEU A 921 -2.12 3.35 -24.24
CA LEU A 921 -2.01 1.92 -23.97
C LEU A 921 -3.06 1.12 -24.74
N ILE A 922 -4.32 1.58 -24.80
CA ILE A 922 -5.40 0.94 -25.56
C ILE A 922 -5.06 0.93 -27.05
N GLU A 923 -4.64 2.07 -27.62
CA GLU A 923 -4.20 2.16 -29.02
C GLU A 923 -3.01 1.22 -29.29
N SER A 924 -2.04 1.11 -28.37
CA SER A 924 -0.91 0.18 -28.52
C SER A 924 -1.29 -1.30 -28.42
N LEU A 925 -2.38 -1.61 -27.70
CA LEU A 925 -2.92 -2.97 -27.58
C LEU A 925 -3.74 -3.33 -28.82
N ASP A 926 -4.53 -2.39 -29.35
CA ASP A 926 -5.26 -2.54 -30.60
C ASP A 926 -4.31 -2.67 -31.79
N GLU A 927 -3.19 -1.93 -31.83
CA GLU A 927 -2.12 -2.09 -32.82
C GLU A 927 -1.36 -3.42 -32.70
N ALA A 928 -1.34 -4.04 -31.51
CA ALA A 928 -0.72 -5.35 -31.28
C ALA A 928 -1.66 -6.53 -31.61
N GLU A 929 -2.97 -6.29 -31.77
CA GLU A 929 -3.98 -7.28 -32.14
C GLU A 929 -4.33 -7.28 -33.65
N GLU A 930 -3.80 -6.35 -34.46
CA GLU A 930 -3.84 -6.47 -35.92
C GLU A 930 -2.76 -7.46 -36.43
N PRO A 931 -3.11 -8.46 -37.27
CA PRO A 931 -2.23 -9.58 -37.66
C PRO A 931 -1.09 -9.25 -38.64
#